data_AF-A0A2T1ESN3-F1
#
_entry.id   AF-A0A2T1ESN3-F1
#
_cell.length_a   1.000
_cell.length_b   1.000
_cell.length_c   1.000
_cell.angle_alpha   90.00
_cell.angle_beta   90.00
_cell.angle_gamma   90.00
#
_symmetry.space_group_name_H-M   'P 1'
#
loop_
_entity.id
_entity.type
_entity.pdbx_description
1 polymer ?
#
loop_
_entity_poly.entity_id
_entity_poly.type
_entity_poly.pdbx_seq_one_letter_code
_entity_poly.pdbx_strand_id
1 'polypeptide(L)'
;MREQTSAFRSQASGGHRALVLSAFLIAASSSPALAQAPVVPSVRVTVNSNQDGAVQADQALTLREAIAIVNGILPLDKLSTAEQAQVESLTGDTPSQIAFKLPEGQTTIRLVDVLPALQRPGLVIDGTTQPGYQAAISAINELPMPVPVVAIAPAEGKEVFRGLTVAADGIVIRGLSLYGFTSTHQETASTPPADIFITHRLPPPDISKRPTPANFAPYYKDDMPAQNVVIENNWLGLSPTSQQAAVSGQPSAPTQNSPRSAFGVSVFDSVGTTIRRNWIADHDGSAIITSVKATNLQVSENVITGNGVAGMPDAIRLEGAVDQSQITGNLICANDGSGVYLFKPSGAVQVKDNQIIYNGRRLRRAAVYLMGSNHQVTGNQIRYQAGPGIVVAAYPASRQNQIETNRFSNLEGLSIDLVTQQGTGAFGYADPVVDSGTDVYAYQRGDGANPLRDTPNRRKETGNDAIDAPQFASKEFFILNAETAKPSVQISGKADPGSKIELYQVSGKDDGYGPLSEPIATTETDAKGNFSTTIAASPDAQISAIATDARYGTSEPARIALVRSLDPSASPAPTSPQPPTSPPRCTTPVAQQPPAPEPPPKVVRLTVPKNIHFALDQFNISAATAKVLDRIAQVLVENPYILVNIEGHTDPRASDAYNLQLGKNRAIAARNYLLRRGIAPERMTIRSLGERQPISPGKTRIDYARDRRAEFIYRDARDIEVIIQEQDLQIEP
;
A
#
# COMPACT_ATOMS: atom_id res chain seq x y z
N MET A 1 -20.24 63.86 -7.33
CA MET A 1 -19.84 65.26 -7.59
C MET A 1 -18.65 65.22 -8.52
N ARG A 2 -18.81 65.85 -9.70
CA ARG A 2 -17.82 66.27 -10.71
C ARG A 2 -16.84 65.22 -11.25
N GLU A 3 -17.08 64.71 -12.46
CA GLU A 3 -16.68 65.27 -13.78
C GLU A 3 -15.21 64.94 -14.09
N GLN A 4 -14.75 64.53 -15.28
CA GLN A 4 -15.30 64.25 -16.62
C GLN A 4 -14.10 63.63 -17.40
N THR A 5 -14.24 62.54 -18.17
CA THR A 5 -14.28 62.50 -19.67
C THR A 5 -13.22 63.36 -20.37
N SER A 6 -12.57 63.01 -21.49
CA SER A 6 -12.79 62.02 -22.54
C SER A 6 -11.60 62.12 -23.53
N ALA A 7 -11.27 60.99 -24.13
CA ALA A 7 -10.76 60.75 -25.49
C ALA A 7 -10.78 61.91 -26.52
N PHE A 8 -9.79 61.97 -27.44
CA PHE A 8 -9.97 61.60 -28.86
C PHE A 8 -8.67 61.65 -29.71
N ARG A 9 -8.78 60.96 -30.85
CA ARG A 9 -7.83 60.49 -31.89
C ARG A 9 -7.23 61.56 -32.83
N SER A 10 -6.12 61.12 -33.49
CA SER A 10 -5.76 61.34 -34.93
C SER A 10 -5.25 62.76 -35.27
N GLN A 11 -4.22 63.03 -36.08
CA GLN A 11 -3.90 62.52 -37.42
C GLN A 11 -2.46 62.94 -37.87
N ALA A 12 -2.02 62.45 -39.03
CA ALA A 12 -0.65 62.48 -39.56
C ALA A 12 -0.28 63.70 -40.44
N SER A 13 1.03 63.98 -40.54
CA SER A 13 1.81 64.47 -41.72
C SER A 13 3.28 64.61 -41.25
N GLY A 14 4.38 64.33 -41.96
CA GLY A 14 4.69 64.34 -43.39
C GLY A 14 5.76 65.41 -43.64
N GLY A 15 7.05 65.05 -43.76
CA GLY A 15 8.11 66.00 -44.15
C GLY A 15 9.56 65.52 -43.94
N HIS A 16 10.30 65.38 -45.04
CA HIS A 16 11.70 64.93 -45.11
C HIS A 16 12.74 66.07 -45.00
N ARG A 17 13.99 65.64 -44.67
CA ARG A 17 15.33 66.22 -44.94
C ARG A 17 15.98 67.10 -43.86
N ALA A 18 17.04 66.59 -43.23
CA ALA A 18 18.43 66.91 -43.61
C ALA A 18 19.44 66.05 -42.83
N LEU A 19 20.46 65.57 -43.56
CA LEU A 19 21.61 64.79 -43.11
C LEU A 19 22.48 65.56 -42.11
N VAL A 20 22.92 64.89 -41.05
CA VAL A 20 24.25 65.12 -40.46
C VAL A 20 24.94 63.76 -40.35
N LEU A 21 26.01 63.62 -41.12
CA LEU A 21 26.91 62.47 -41.12
C LEU A 21 27.74 62.50 -39.84
N SER A 22 27.75 61.41 -39.07
CA SER A 22 28.76 61.18 -38.04
C SER A 22 29.09 59.69 -38.03
N ALA A 23 30.37 59.40 -38.22
CA ALA A 23 30.93 58.08 -38.49
C ALA A 23 30.68 57.10 -37.33
N PHE A 24 30.15 55.92 -37.66
CA PHE A 24 30.14 54.77 -36.76
C PHE A 24 31.26 53.81 -37.16
N LEU A 25 32.21 53.59 -36.24
CA LEU A 25 33.09 52.43 -36.29
C LEU A 25 32.21 51.16 -36.26
N ILE A 26 32.38 50.29 -37.25
CA ILE A 26 31.85 48.93 -37.21
C ILE A 26 32.78 48.12 -36.31
N ALA A 27 32.41 47.98 -35.03
CA ALA A 27 32.96 46.93 -34.20
C ALA A 27 32.17 45.64 -34.52
N ALA A 28 32.80 44.71 -35.23
CA ALA A 28 32.30 43.35 -35.35
C ALA A 28 32.36 42.69 -33.97
N SER A 29 31.23 42.61 -33.28
CA SER A 29 31.07 41.79 -32.09
C SER A 29 30.88 40.34 -32.53
N SER A 30 31.96 39.57 -32.49
CA SER A 30 31.89 38.12 -32.41
C SER A 30 31.06 37.76 -31.18
N SER A 31 29.88 37.19 -31.39
CA SER A 31 29.14 36.54 -30.30
C SER A 31 30.04 35.43 -29.74
N PRO A 32 30.26 35.35 -28.42
CA PRO A 32 30.95 34.20 -27.86
C PRO A 32 30.07 32.98 -28.16
N ALA A 33 30.61 32.01 -28.90
CA ALA A 33 30.03 30.70 -28.98
C ALA A 33 29.83 30.21 -27.54
N LEU A 34 28.58 29.86 -27.18
CA LEU A 34 28.31 29.13 -25.95
C LEU A 34 29.23 27.91 -25.95
N ALA A 35 30.22 27.91 -25.05
CA ALA A 35 31.05 26.75 -24.83
C ALA A 35 30.11 25.57 -24.50
N GLN A 36 30.05 24.58 -25.39
CA GLN A 36 29.41 23.31 -25.06
C GLN A 36 30.11 22.80 -23.80
N ALA A 37 29.34 22.48 -22.76
CA ALA A 37 29.88 21.81 -21.59
C ALA A 37 30.69 20.59 -22.06
N PRO A 38 31.87 20.31 -21.48
CA PRO A 38 32.71 19.22 -21.94
C PRO A 38 31.88 17.93 -21.99
N VAL A 39 31.85 17.30 -23.16
CA VAL A 39 31.17 16.03 -23.37
C VAL A 39 31.94 14.99 -22.57
N VAL A 40 31.50 14.72 -21.33
CA VAL A 40 32.01 13.57 -20.58
C VAL A 40 31.64 12.33 -21.42
N PRO A 41 32.61 11.54 -21.88
CA PRO A 41 32.35 10.38 -22.71
C PRO A 41 31.45 9.39 -21.95
N SER A 42 30.55 8.73 -22.67
CA SER A 42 29.79 7.63 -22.07
C SER A 42 30.76 6.53 -21.65
N VAL A 43 30.53 5.96 -20.47
CA VAL A 43 31.39 4.92 -19.89
C VAL A 43 30.55 3.78 -19.35
N ARG A 44 31.10 2.57 -19.42
CA ARG A 44 30.66 1.43 -18.62
C ARG A 44 31.61 1.30 -17.44
N VAL A 45 31.08 1.34 -16.22
CA VAL A 45 31.83 1.13 -14.99
C VAL A 45 31.37 -0.16 -14.33
N THR A 46 32.30 -1.10 -14.09
CA THR A 46 31.99 -2.39 -13.47
C THR A 46 32.32 -2.36 -11.97
N VAL A 47 31.30 -2.39 -11.13
CA VAL A 47 31.45 -2.49 -9.67
C VAL A 47 31.89 -3.90 -9.30
N ASN A 48 33.03 -4.03 -8.64
CA ASN A 48 33.58 -5.31 -8.19
C ASN A 48 33.77 -5.39 -6.66
N SER A 49 33.38 -4.34 -5.93
CA SER A 49 33.40 -4.29 -4.46
C SER A 49 31.99 -4.37 -3.86
N ASN A 50 31.82 -5.21 -2.83
CA ASN A 50 30.61 -5.26 -2.01
C ASN A 50 30.66 -4.34 -0.78
N GLN A 51 31.76 -3.58 -0.62
CA GLN A 51 31.92 -2.62 0.46
C GLN A 51 31.60 -1.21 -0.03
N ASP A 52 31.26 -0.34 0.92
CA ASP A 52 31.12 1.10 0.71
C ASP A 52 32.09 1.85 1.64
N GLY A 53 32.59 2.99 1.19
CA GLY A 53 33.62 3.74 1.89
C GLY A 53 33.91 5.09 1.25
N ALA A 54 34.89 5.80 1.81
CA ALA A 54 35.40 7.01 1.17
C ALA A 54 36.09 6.67 -0.15
N VAL A 55 35.97 7.56 -1.13
CA VAL A 55 36.66 7.41 -2.43
C VAL A 55 38.17 7.37 -2.20
N GLN A 56 38.81 6.25 -2.54
CA GLN A 56 40.23 6.03 -2.34
C GLN A 56 40.77 5.08 -3.41
N ALA A 57 41.89 5.45 -4.03
CA ALA A 57 42.55 4.58 -5.00
C ALA A 57 43.03 3.28 -4.34
N ASP A 58 42.35 2.17 -4.63
CA ASP A 58 42.67 0.83 -4.11
C ASP A 58 42.50 -0.26 -5.18
N GLN A 59 42.22 -1.51 -4.81
CA GLN A 59 42.11 -2.64 -5.76
C GLN A 59 40.67 -2.90 -6.23
N ALA A 60 39.68 -2.23 -5.66
CA ALA A 60 38.27 -2.56 -5.82
C ALA A 60 37.43 -1.30 -6.06
N LEU A 61 36.68 -1.28 -7.16
CA LEU A 61 35.80 -0.18 -7.52
C LEU A 61 34.43 -0.36 -6.84
N THR A 62 34.09 0.58 -5.97
CA THR A 62 32.82 0.63 -5.23
C THR A 62 31.67 1.24 -6.03
N LEU A 63 30.42 1.00 -5.63
CA LEU A 63 29.26 1.65 -6.26
C LEU A 63 29.31 3.18 -6.12
N ARG A 64 29.82 3.69 -5.00
CA ARG A 64 29.97 5.13 -4.78
C ARG A 64 30.95 5.76 -5.79
N GLU A 65 32.07 5.10 -6.04
CA GLU A 65 33.04 5.52 -7.06
C GLU A 65 32.46 5.40 -8.46
N ALA A 66 31.73 4.34 -8.76
CA ALA A 66 31.07 4.18 -10.06
C ALA A 66 30.11 5.34 -10.36
N ILE A 67 29.29 5.73 -9.38
CA ILE A 67 28.40 6.89 -9.50
C ILE A 67 29.21 8.18 -9.69
N ALA A 68 30.28 8.37 -8.90
CA ALA A 68 31.12 9.56 -9.00
C ALA A 68 31.84 9.69 -10.37
N ILE A 69 32.30 8.57 -10.93
CA ILE A 69 32.92 8.51 -12.27
C ILE A 69 31.88 8.86 -13.34
N VAL A 70 30.71 8.21 -13.31
CA VAL A 70 29.65 8.42 -14.30
C VAL A 70 29.08 9.85 -14.26
N ASN A 71 28.99 10.44 -13.06
CA ASN A 71 28.61 11.85 -12.90
C ASN A 71 29.71 12.83 -13.35
N GLY A 72 30.93 12.35 -13.66
CA GLY A 72 32.07 13.20 -14.01
C GLY A 72 32.71 13.93 -12.82
N ILE A 73 32.42 13.49 -11.59
CA ILE A 73 32.93 14.08 -10.35
C ILE A 73 34.29 13.48 -9.96
N LEU A 74 34.48 12.18 -10.21
CA LEU A 74 35.73 11.46 -9.94
C LEU A 74 36.52 11.26 -11.24
N PRO A 75 37.62 12.01 -11.45
CA PRO A 75 38.47 11.84 -12.62
C PRO A 75 39.20 10.48 -12.61
N LEU A 76 39.37 9.86 -13.78
CA LEU A 76 40.00 8.53 -13.90
C LEU A 76 41.48 8.52 -13.47
N ASP A 77 42.19 9.65 -13.52
CA ASP A 77 43.58 9.76 -13.07
C ASP A 77 43.73 9.71 -11.54
N LYS A 78 42.61 9.80 -10.80
CA LYS A 78 42.54 9.59 -9.35
C LYS A 78 42.30 8.15 -8.94
N LEU A 79 42.03 7.28 -9.91
CA LEU A 79 41.84 5.85 -9.70
C LEU A 79 43.17 5.10 -9.80
N SER A 80 43.27 3.97 -9.12
CA SER A 80 44.36 3.02 -9.32
C SER A 80 44.29 2.35 -10.70
N THR A 81 45.37 1.70 -11.13
CA THR A 81 45.35 0.91 -12.37
C THR A 81 44.31 -0.23 -12.34
N ALA A 82 44.03 -0.81 -11.17
CA ALA A 82 43.06 -1.89 -11.02
C ALA A 82 41.61 -1.40 -11.20
N GLU A 83 41.31 -0.22 -10.66
CA GLU A 83 40.01 0.45 -10.80
C GLU A 83 39.81 0.98 -12.22
N GLN A 84 40.83 1.59 -12.83
CA GLN A 84 40.77 2.03 -14.24
C GLN A 84 40.44 0.87 -15.18
N ALA A 85 40.92 -0.35 -14.89
CA ALA A 85 40.59 -1.54 -15.66
C ALA A 85 39.10 -1.95 -15.58
N GLN A 86 38.34 -1.41 -14.62
CA GLN A 86 36.88 -1.61 -14.53
C GLN A 86 36.07 -0.56 -15.32
N VAL A 87 36.73 0.43 -15.92
CA VAL A 87 36.10 1.52 -16.67
C VAL A 87 36.38 1.35 -18.16
N GLU A 88 35.32 1.14 -18.94
CA GLU A 88 35.35 1.02 -20.40
C GLU A 88 34.73 2.27 -21.03
N SER A 89 35.40 2.88 -22.01
CA SER A 89 34.81 3.97 -22.80
C SER A 89 33.81 3.40 -23.80
N LEU A 90 32.59 3.95 -23.82
CA LEU A 90 31.56 3.58 -24.77
C LEU A 90 31.57 4.54 -25.96
N THR A 91 31.43 3.99 -27.16
CA THR A 91 31.37 4.76 -28.41
C THR A 91 29.95 4.99 -28.88
N GLY A 92 29.73 6.07 -29.63
CA GLY A 92 28.42 6.44 -30.18
C GLY A 92 27.45 6.93 -29.11
N ASP A 93 26.14 6.82 -29.39
CA ASP A 93 25.06 7.33 -28.53
C ASP A 93 24.68 6.37 -27.39
N THR A 94 25.55 5.42 -27.05
CA THR A 94 25.28 4.46 -25.97
C THR A 94 25.27 5.20 -24.64
N PRO A 95 24.23 5.05 -23.80
CA PRO A 95 24.21 5.67 -22.48
C PRO A 95 25.29 5.08 -21.56
N SER A 96 25.75 5.88 -20.59
CA SER A 96 26.62 5.36 -19.52
C SER A 96 25.94 4.22 -18.76
N GLN A 97 26.72 3.23 -18.32
CA GLN A 97 26.22 2.05 -17.63
C GLN A 97 27.03 1.77 -16.36
N ILE A 98 26.33 1.47 -15.26
CA ILE A 98 26.94 0.83 -14.08
C ILE A 98 26.57 -0.65 -14.13
N ALA A 99 27.59 -1.50 -14.28
CA ALA A 99 27.50 -2.95 -14.30
C ALA A 99 28.09 -3.55 -13.02
N PHE A 100 27.87 -4.84 -12.77
CA PHE A 100 28.32 -5.52 -11.55
C PHE A 100 29.08 -6.81 -11.86
N LYS A 101 30.16 -7.02 -11.12
CA LYS A 101 30.93 -8.27 -11.07
C LYS A 101 31.47 -8.47 -9.65
N LEU A 102 30.54 -8.51 -8.70
CA LEU A 102 30.78 -8.74 -7.29
C LEU A 102 31.28 -10.17 -7.03
N PRO A 103 32.05 -10.40 -5.95
CA PRO A 103 32.52 -11.74 -5.59
C PRO A 103 31.36 -12.70 -5.29
N GLU A 104 31.53 -13.97 -5.63
CA GLU A 104 30.54 -15.02 -5.38
C GLU A 104 30.22 -15.13 -3.87
N GLY A 105 28.94 -15.27 -3.54
CA GLY A 105 28.46 -15.31 -2.15
C GLY A 105 28.52 -13.97 -1.41
N GLN A 106 29.03 -12.90 -2.04
CA GLN A 106 29.21 -11.58 -1.45
C GLN A 106 28.59 -10.49 -2.35
N THR A 107 27.36 -10.71 -2.79
CA THR A 107 26.67 -9.84 -3.77
C THR A 107 25.79 -8.76 -3.15
N THR A 108 25.86 -8.58 -1.83
CA THR A 108 25.21 -7.46 -1.12
C THR A 108 26.21 -6.35 -0.87
N ILE A 109 25.99 -5.20 -1.50
CA ILE A 109 26.74 -3.96 -1.27
C ILE A 109 26.27 -3.35 0.05
N ARG A 110 27.19 -3.18 0.99
CA ARG A 110 26.93 -2.70 2.36
C ARG A 110 27.24 -1.22 2.50
N LEU A 111 26.21 -0.38 2.42
CA LEU A 111 26.34 1.07 2.46
C LEU A 111 26.64 1.58 3.88
N VAL A 112 27.63 2.45 4.01
CA VAL A 112 27.98 3.09 5.28
C VAL A 112 27.43 4.51 5.40
N ASP A 113 27.04 5.11 4.26
CA ASP A 113 26.43 6.44 4.16
C ASP A 113 25.55 6.53 2.89
N VAL A 114 24.77 7.60 2.75
CA VAL A 114 23.91 7.86 1.58
C VAL A 114 24.78 7.97 0.31
N LEU A 115 24.35 7.32 -0.78
CA LEU A 115 25.02 7.40 -2.08
C LEU A 115 24.83 8.77 -2.73
N PRO A 116 25.80 9.25 -3.54
CA PRO A 116 25.59 10.43 -4.37
C PRO A 116 24.40 10.26 -5.31
N ALA A 117 23.70 11.36 -5.63
CA ALA A 117 22.59 11.32 -6.57
C ALA A 117 23.06 10.93 -8.00
N LEU A 118 22.20 10.24 -8.73
CA LEU A 118 22.37 9.90 -10.13
C LEU A 118 22.06 11.13 -10.99
N GLN A 119 23.10 11.78 -11.51
CA GLN A 119 23.00 13.08 -12.20
C GLN A 119 23.30 12.97 -13.70
N ARG A 120 23.71 11.81 -14.19
CA ARG A 120 24.03 11.57 -15.60
C ARG A 120 22.77 11.18 -16.39
N PRO A 121 22.28 12.00 -17.33
CA PRO A 121 21.12 11.63 -18.14
C PRO A 121 21.36 10.33 -18.93
N GLY A 122 20.33 9.51 -19.02
CA GLY A 122 20.34 8.22 -19.72
C GLY A 122 21.04 7.07 -18.98
N LEU A 123 21.64 7.31 -17.80
CA LEU A 123 22.40 6.29 -17.08
C LEU A 123 21.54 5.03 -16.80
N VAL A 124 22.12 3.87 -17.09
CA VAL A 124 21.58 2.55 -16.75
C VAL A 124 22.35 1.92 -15.59
N ILE A 125 21.69 1.65 -14.47
CA ILE A 125 22.23 0.80 -13.40
C ILE A 125 21.65 -0.59 -13.56
N ASP A 126 22.52 -1.56 -13.84
CA ASP A 126 22.12 -2.85 -14.41
C ASP A 126 22.59 -4.04 -13.58
N GLY A 127 21.81 -4.40 -12.56
CA GLY A 127 22.06 -5.58 -11.72
C GLY A 127 22.00 -6.91 -12.49
N THR A 128 21.40 -6.92 -13.69
CA THR A 128 21.32 -8.13 -14.53
C THR A 128 22.67 -8.54 -15.12
N THR A 129 23.66 -7.63 -15.07
CA THR A 129 25.03 -7.90 -15.54
C THR A 129 25.84 -8.80 -14.61
N GLN A 130 25.41 -8.94 -13.35
CA GLN A 130 26.08 -9.78 -12.36
C GLN A 130 26.03 -11.25 -12.78
N PRO A 131 27.19 -11.94 -12.82
CA PRO A 131 27.23 -13.39 -13.02
C PRO A 131 26.32 -14.13 -12.05
N GLY A 132 25.53 -15.07 -12.59
CA GLY A 132 24.55 -15.86 -11.83
C GLY A 132 23.11 -15.35 -11.92
N TYR A 133 22.86 -14.17 -12.51
CA TYR A 133 21.49 -13.69 -12.74
C TYR A 133 20.75 -14.54 -13.78
N GLN A 134 19.52 -14.95 -13.47
CA GLN A 134 18.72 -15.84 -14.31
C GLN A 134 17.37 -15.21 -14.67
N ALA A 135 17.34 -14.48 -15.79
CA ALA A 135 16.16 -13.75 -16.24
C ALA A 135 14.92 -14.64 -16.51
N ALA A 136 15.13 -15.92 -16.80
CA ALA A 136 14.04 -16.85 -17.13
C ALA A 136 13.38 -17.50 -15.90
N ILE A 137 14.01 -17.43 -14.73
CA ILE A 137 13.49 -18.06 -13.51
C ILE A 137 12.68 -17.03 -12.72
N SER A 138 11.37 -17.25 -12.63
CA SER A 138 10.49 -16.45 -11.80
C SER A 138 10.47 -16.94 -10.35
N ALA A 139 10.32 -16.02 -9.42
CA ALA A 139 10.13 -16.31 -8.01
C ALA A 139 8.70 -16.75 -7.66
N ILE A 140 7.72 -16.33 -8.46
CA ILE A 140 6.28 -16.59 -8.25
C ILE A 140 5.58 -16.94 -9.58
N ASN A 141 4.38 -17.52 -9.49
CA ASN A 141 3.60 -17.93 -10.66
C ASN A 141 2.74 -16.79 -11.23
N GLU A 142 2.36 -15.82 -10.41
CA GLU A 142 1.37 -14.80 -10.78
C GLU A 142 1.93 -13.80 -11.81
N LEU A 143 3.21 -13.45 -11.69
CA LEU A 143 3.93 -12.55 -12.60
C LEU A 143 5.39 -13.01 -12.74
N PRO A 144 6.00 -12.95 -13.94
CA PRO A 144 7.42 -13.25 -14.13
C PRO A 144 8.30 -12.26 -13.35
N MET A 145 8.86 -12.71 -12.23
CA MET A 145 9.69 -11.92 -11.32
C MET A 145 11.04 -12.59 -11.10
N PRO A 146 12.07 -12.26 -11.90
CA PRO A 146 13.42 -12.76 -11.68
C PRO A 146 13.94 -12.41 -10.29
N VAL A 147 14.78 -13.28 -9.72
CA VAL A 147 15.46 -13.03 -8.44
C VAL A 147 16.72 -12.18 -8.70
N PRO A 148 16.82 -10.95 -8.16
CA PRO A 148 18.05 -10.16 -8.24
C PRO A 148 19.21 -10.87 -7.53
N VAL A 149 20.39 -10.82 -8.14
CA VAL A 149 21.63 -11.34 -7.51
C VAL A 149 22.33 -10.24 -6.71
N VAL A 150 22.30 -9.01 -7.22
CA VAL A 150 22.90 -7.85 -6.56
C VAL A 150 21.90 -7.24 -5.60
N ALA A 151 22.35 -7.05 -4.36
CA ALA A 151 21.61 -6.35 -3.33
C ALA A 151 22.33 -5.09 -2.87
N ILE A 152 21.58 -4.07 -2.48
CA ILE A 152 22.09 -2.83 -1.87
C ILE A 152 21.34 -2.66 -0.55
N ALA A 153 22.08 -2.62 0.55
CA ALA A 153 21.52 -2.48 1.89
C ALA A 153 22.49 -1.71 2.80
N PRO A 154 22.02 -1.11 3.90
CA PRO A 154 22.92 -0.57 4.91
C PRO A 154 23.87 -1.65 5.45
N ALA A 155 25.07 -1.21 5.84
CA ALA A 155 26.00 -2.01 6.64
C ALA A 155 25.41 -2.28 8.04
N GLU A 156 25.85 -3.35 8.68
CA GLU A 156 25.38 -3.71 10.02
C GLU A 156 25.62 -2.58 11.02
N GLY A 157 24.59 -2.22 11.79
CA GLY A 157 24.64 -1.12 12.75
C GLY A 157 24.70 0.28 12.12
N LYS A 158 24.58 0.40 10.79
CA LYS A 158 24.44 1.68 10.10
C LYS A 158 22.99 1.94 9.73
N GLU A 159 22.56 3.17 9.98
CA GLU A 159 21.31 3.70 9.45
C GLU A 159 21.65 4.51 8.20
N VAL A 160 21.10 4.11 7.06
CA VAL A 160 21.27 4.85 5.79
C VAL A 160 19.91 5.29 5.31
N PHE A 161 19.79 6.59 5.06
CA PHE A 161 18.53 7.26 4.79
C PHE A 161 17.85 6.81 3.50
N ARG A 162 18.65 6.49 2.47
CA ARG A 162 18.17 6.17 1.12
C ARG A 162 19.08 5.17 0.42
N GLY A 163 18.49 4.38 -0.47
CA GLY A 163 19.20 3.57 -1.44
C GLY A 163 19.73 4.45 -2.58
N LEU A 164 18.93 4.61 -3.64
CA LEU A 164 19.29 5.38 -4.83
C LEU A 164 18.49 6.69 -4.94
N THR A 165 19.17 7.79 -5.25
CA THR A 165 18.55 9.09 -5.54
C THR A 165 18.69 9.43 -7.01
N VAL A 166 17.57 9.56 -7.73
CA VAL A 166 17.51 9.90 -9.15
C VAL A 166 17.28 11.40 -9.33
N ALA A 167 18.17 12.07 -10.05
CA ALA A 167 18.11 13.52 -10.28
C ALA A 167 18.47 13.91 -11.73
N ALA A 168 18.20 13.02 -12.69
CA ALA A 168 18.45 13.24 -14.11
C ALA A 168 17.42 12.52 -14.99
N ASP A 169 17.36 12.90 -16.27
CA ASP A 169 16.43 12.34 -17.24
C ASP A 169 16.87 10.95 -17.71
N GLY A 170 15.92 10.08 -18.05
CA GLY A 170 16.19 8.81 -18.72
C GLY A 170 16.97 7.78 -17.89
N ILE A 171 17.00 7.92 -16.57
CA ILE A 171 17.66 6.95 -15.69
C ILE A 171 16.90 5.62 -15.72
N VAL A 172 17.63 4.52 -15.87
CA VAL A 172 17.09 3.16 -15.79
C VAL A 172 17.74 2.42 -14.63
N ILE A 173 16.93 1.86 -13.72
CA ILE A 173 17.38 1.01 -12.61
C ILE A 173 16.73 -0.35 -12.76
N ARG A 174 17.55 -1.41 -12.90
CA ARG A 174 17.02 -2.77 -13.09
C ARG A 174 17.81 -3.88 -12.45
N GLY A 175 17.11 -4.96 -12.10
CA GLY A 175 17.71 -6.21 -11.66
C GLY A 175 18.40 -6.14 -10.30
N LEU A 176 17.98 -5.20 -9.44
CA LEU A 176 18.55 -4.99 -8.10
C LEU A 176 17.57 -5.39 -7.01
N SER A 177 18.12 -5.80 -5.87
CA SER A 177 17.42 -5.84 -4.59
C SER A 177 17.85 -4.64 -3.73
N LEU A 178 16.92 -3.83 -3.25
CA LEU A 178 17.19 -2.71 -2.34
C LEU A 178 16.36 -2.89 -1.07
N TYR A 179 16.96 -2.76 0.11
CA TYR A 179 16.23 -2.91 1.37
C TYR A 179 16.98 -2.31 2.57
N GLY A 180 16.22 -1.95 3.60
CA GLY A 180 16.70 -1.47 4.89
C GLY A 180 16.87 0.04 5.01
N PHE A 181 16.39 0.82 4.05
CA PHE A 181 16.59 2.28 4.03
C PHE A 181 15.51 3.00 4.85
N THR A 182 15.93 3.59 5.98
CA THR A 182 15.03 4.22 6.94
C THR A 182 15.71 5.38 7.68
N SER A 183 14.94 6.06 8.54
CA SER A 183 15.45 7.08 9.46
C SER A 183 14.81 6.96 10.84
N THR A 184 15.60 7.00 11.91
CA THR A 184 15.10 7.12 13.28
C THR A 184 14.65 8.56 13.54
N HIS A 185 13.39 8.91 13.23
CA HIS A 185 12.68 10.15 13.60
C HIS A 185 13.58 11.38 13.93
N GLN A 186 14.51 11.72 13.04
CA GLN A 186 15.21 13.00 13.09
C GLN A 186 14.25 14.08 12.56
N GLU A 187 14.37 15.31 13.07
CA GLU A 187 13.57 16.44 12.60
C GLU A 187 13.49 16.41 11.08
N THR A 188 12.24 16.33 10.59
CA THR A 188 11.83 16.07 9.21
C THR A 188 12.93 16.44 8.21
N ALA A 189 13.76 15.44 7.86
CA ALA A 189 14.64 15.57 6.72
C ALA A 189 13.78 16.08 5.56
N SER A 190 14.30 17.06 4.83
CA SER A 190 13.56 17.80 3.81
C SER A 190 13.16 16.94 2.61
N THR A 191 13.22 15.63 2.67
CA THR A 191 12.80 14.71 1.61
C THR A 191 12.64 13.32 2.27
N PRO A 192 11.73 12.42 1.86
CA PRO A 192 11.47 11.16 2.58
C PRO A 192 12.55 10.07 2.39
N PRO A 193 12.78 9.17 3.37
CA PRO A 193 13.62 7.98 3.19
C PRO A 193 12.97 6.98 2.21
N ALA A 194 13.73 6.35 1.33
CA ALA A 194 13.18 5.37 0.37
C ALA A 194 14.28 4.45 -0.20
N ASP A 195 13.89 3.28 -0.70
CA ASP A 195 14.79 2.45 -1.51
C ASP A 195 15.21 3.21 -2.78
N ILE A 196 14.24 3.81 -3.47
CA ILE A 196 14.47 4.69 -4.62
C ILE A 196 13.71 6.00 -4.46
N PHE A 197 14.44 7.11 -4.53
CA PHE A 197 13.90 8.47 -4.44
C PHE A 197 14.13 9.20 -5.77
N ILE A 198 13.08 9.69 -6.41
CA ILE A 198 13.15 10.46 -7.67
C ILE A 198 12.82 11.91 -7.39
N THR A 199 13.73 12.82 -7.70
CA THR A 199 13.61 14.27 -7.45
C THR A 199 13.82 15.09 -8.72
N HIS A 200 13.66 16.41 -8.60
CA HIS A 200 14.02 17.38 -9.62
C HIS A 200 15.51 17.29 -10.02
N ARG A 201 15.83 17.81 -11.20
CA ARG A 201 17.20 17.80 -11.74
C ARG A 201 18.15 18.71 -10.94
N LEU A 202 19.38 18.25 -10.74
CA LEU A 202 20.43 19.02 -10.05
C LEU A 202 21.38 19.71 -11.05
N PRO A 203 22.01 20.86 -10.68
CA PRO A 203 21.94 21.54 -9.37
C PRO A 203 20.70 22.43 -9.23
N PRO A 204 20.18 22.63 -8.00
CA PRO A 204 18.99 23.45 -7.77
C PRO A 204 19.26 24.91 -8.14
N PRO A 205 18.23 25.72 -8.44
CA PRO A 205 18.36 27.18 -8.52
C PRO A 205 18.93 27.73 -7.20
N ASP A 206 19.71 28.82 -7.23
CA ASP A 206 20.33 29.42 -6.03
C ASP A 206 19.32 29.62 -4.88
N ILE A 207 19.41 28.75 -3.87
CA ILE A 207 18.50 28.67 -2.72
C ILE A 207 18.86 29.65 -1.59
N SER A 208 19.98 30.38 -1.70
CA SER A 208 20.50 31.24 -0.62
C SER A 208 19.64 32.47 -0.31
N LYS A 209 18.59 32.75 -1.11
CA LYS A 209 17.80 34.00 -1.03
C LYS A 209 16.29 33.82 -0.90
N ARG A 210 15.73 32.63 -0.66
CA ARG A 210 14.27 32.42 -0.77
C ARG A 210 13.66 31.68 0.42
N PRO A 211 12.45 32.09 0.87
CA PRO A 211 11.79 31.47 2.03
C PRO A 211 11.38 30.03 1.72
N THR A 212 11.64 29.15 2.67
CA THR A 212 11.27 27.73 2.66
C THR A 212 9.75 27.57 2.75
N PRO A 213 9.08 26.88 1.82
CA PRO A 213 7.71 26.44 2.05
C PRO A 213 7.72 25.43 3.19
N ALA A 214 6.75 25.52 4.11
CA ALA A 214 6.66 24.64 5.26
C ALA A 214 6.58 23.15 4.85
N ASN A 215 7.44 22.34 5.50
CA ASN A 215 7.48 20.87 5.65
C ASN A 215 6.99 20.08 4.41
N PHE A 216 7.82 19.64 3.46
CA PHE A 216 8.68 18.44 3.59
C PHE A 216 9.71 18.33 2.45
N ALA A 217 9.99 19.44 1.74
CA ALA A 217 11.12 19.61 0.82
C ALA A 217 11.14 21.02 0.24
N PRO A 218 12.31 21.66 0.06
CA PRO A 218 12.38 22.87 -0.75
C PRO A 218 12.03 22.50 -2.19
N TYR A 219 10.86 22.94 -2.66
CA TYR A 219 10.45 22.92 -4.06
C TYR A 219 10.26 24.37 -4.52
N TYR A 220 10.86 24.71 -5.64
CA TYR A 220 10.80 26.04 -6.24
C TYR A 220 10.18 25.96 -7.63
N LYS A 221 9.53 27.04 -8.05
CA LYS A 221 8.89 27.14 -9.37
C LYS A 221 9.83 26.86 -10.55
N ASP A 222 11.13 27.10 -10.35
CA ASP A 222 12.17 26.95 -11.36
C ASP A 222 12.78 25.52 -11.38
N ASP A 223 12.39 24.65 -10.42
CA ASP A 223 12.85 23.26 -10.38
C ASP A 223 12.29 22.51 -11.60
N MET A 224 13.17 21.78 -12.29
CA MET A 224 12.77 21.00 -13.44
C MET A 224 12.64 19.52 -13.07
N PRO A 225 11.46 18.89 -13.28
CA PRO A 225 11.27 17.49 -12.96
C PRO A 225 12.22 16.59 -13.77
N ALA A 226 12.67 15.49 -13.16
CA ALA A 226 13.33 14.43 -13.91
C ALA A 226 12.34 13.75 -14.85
N GLN A 227 12.76 13.45 -16.07
CA GLN A 227 11.89 12.90 -17.11
C GLN A 227 12.22 11.44 -17.41
N ASN A 228 11.21 10.64 -17.72
CA ASN A 228 11.34 9.30 -18.32
C ASN A 228 12.23 8.34 -17.51
N VAL A 229 12.14 8.37 -16.18
CA VAL A 229 12.83 7.43 -15.29
C VAL A 229 12.16 6.05 -15.38
N VAL A 230 12.95 4.97 -15.44
CA VAL A 230 12.45 3.60 -15.51
C VAL A 230 13.00 2.78 -14.34
N ILE A 231 12.11 2.19 -13.56
CA ILE A 231 12.43 1.27 -12.46
C ILE A 231 11.79 -0.07 -12.81
N GLU A 232 12.61 -1.08 -13.12
CA GLU A 232 12.11 -2.36 -13.62
C GLU A 232 12.82 -3.61 -13.10
N ASN A 233 12.08 -4.71 -12.91
CA ASN A 233 12.64 -6.00 -12.50
C ASN A 233 13.48 -5.92 -11.20
N ASN A 234 13.10 -5.04 -10.27
CA ASN A 234 13.76 -4.89 -8.97
C ASN A 234 12.94 -5.54 -7.86
N TRP A 235 13.63 -5.92 -6.78
CA TRP A 235 13.02 -6.25 -5.49
C TRP A 235 13.28 -5.09 -4.53
N LEU A 236 12.23 -4.53 -3.94
CA LEU A 236 12.29 -3.39 -3.04
C LEU A 236 11.72 -3.81 -1.68
N GLY A 237 12.42 -3.50 -0.60
CA GLY A 237 12.19 -3.94 0.77
C GLY A 237 12.45 -5.43 1.02
N LEU A 238 12.92 -6.17 0.01
CA LEU A 238 13.19 -7.61 0.08
C LEU A 238 14.66 -7.91 -0.19
N SER A 239 15.27 -8.75 0.65
CA SER A 239 16.57 -9.32 0.33
C SER A 239 16.42 -10.49 -0.65
N PRO A 240 17.46 -10.84 -1.44
CA PRO A 240 17.40 -11.99 -2.33
C PRO A 240 17.13 -13.32 -1.61
N THR A 241 17.38 -13.38 -0.30
CA THR A 241 17.18 -14.57 0.54
C THR A 241 15.83 -14.59 1.27
N SER A 242 15.07 -13.48 1.30
CA SER A 242 13.81 -13.38 2.06
C SER A 242 12.57 -13.85 1.31
N GLN A 243 12.75 -14.56 0.18
CA GLN A 243 11.69 -14.97 -0.74
C GLN A 243 10.51 -15.69 -0.06
N GLN A 244 10.75 -16.48 1.00
CA GLN A 244 9.70 -17.22 1.71
C GLN A 244 8.71 -16.31 2.47
N ALA A 245 9.19 -15.21 3.08
CA ALA A 245 8.32 -14.25 3.76
C ALA A 245 7.49 -13.45 2.75
N ALA A 246 8.15 -12.97 1.69
CA ALA A 246 7.54 -12.24 0.58
C ALA A 246 6.38 -13.02 -0.06
N VAL A 247 6.57 -14.33 -0.25
CA VAL A 247 5.55 -15.22 -0.83
C VAL A 247 4.26 -15.20 -0.01
N SER A 248 4.40 -15.28 1.31
CA SER A 248 3.28 -15.45 2.23
C SER A 248 2.45 -14.18 2.42
N GLY A 249 2.93 -13.03 1.94
CA GLY A 249 2.35 -11.72 2.21
C GLY A 249 2.42 -11.32 3.69
N GLN A 250 3.16 -12.07 4.51
CA GLN A 250 3.46 -11.70 5.89
C GLN A 250 4.68 -10.78 5.89
N PRO A 251 4.70 -9.75 6.76
CA PRO A 251 5.93 -9.01 7.03
C PRO A 251 7.01 -10.01 7.43
N SER A 252 8.23 -9.84 6.90
CA SER A 252 9.34 -10.66 7.35
C SER A 252 9.53 -10.37 8.84
N ALA A 253 9.68 -11.39 9.69
CA ALA A 253 10.18 -11.13 11.03
C ALA A 253 11.52 -10.41 10.87
N PRO A 254 11.73 -9.23 11.48
CA PRO A 254 13.00 -8.53 11.34
C PRO A 254 14.08 -9.51 11.79
N THR A 255 14.96 -9.91 10.87
CA THR A 255 16.22 -10.52 11.27
C THR A 255 16.84 -9.55 12.25
N GLN A 256 17.32 -10.02 13.41
CA GLN A 256 17.64 -9.19 14.58
C GLN A 256 18.42 -7.90 14.31
N ASN A 257 19.10 -7.75 13.15
CA ASN A 257 19.92 -6.61 12.77
C ASN A 257 19.61 -5.98 11.38
N SER A 258 18.39 -6.07 10.82
CA SER A 258 18.06 -5.32 9.58
C SER A 258 16.75 -4.53 9.72
N PRO A 259 16.81 -3.19 9.70
CA PRO A 259 15.60 -2.37 9.74
C PRO A 259 14.78 -2.58 8.47
N ARG A 260 13.46 -2.35 8.55
CA ARG A 260 12.61 -2.30 7.36
C ARG A 260 12.80 -0.98 6.63
N SER A 261 12.65 -1.01 5.31
CA SER A 261 12.65 0.21 4.51
C SER A 261 11.42 1.07 4.82
N ALA A 262 11.57 2.39 4.77
CA ALA A 262 10.46 3.31 5.00
C ALA A 262 9.48 3.35 3.81
N PHE A 263 9.95 3.64 2.60
CA PHE A 263 9.15 3.64 1.37
C PHE A 263 9.89 2.90 0.26
N GLY A 264 9.16 2.27 -0.68
CA GLY A 264 9.78 1.60 -1.82
C GLY A 264 10.26 2.61 -2.86
N VAL A 265 9.33 3.17 -3.64
CA VAL A 265 9.61 4.24 -4.60
C VAL A 265 8.90 5.52 -4.18
N SER A 266 9.66 6.59 -4.01
CA SER A 266 9.15 7.94 -3.78
C SER A 266 9.39 8.80 -5.00
N VAL A 267 8.32 9.11 -5.73
CA VAL A 267 8.31 9.98 -6.93
C VAL A 267 7.97 11.40 -6.49
N PHE A 268 8.99 12.16 -6.10
CA PHE A 268 8.80 13.50 -5.56
C PHE A 268 8.43 14.53 -6.65
N ASP A 269 9.25 14.65 -7.69
CA ASP A 269 9.01 15.54 -8.84
C ASP A 269 9.55 14.93 -10.14
N SER A 270 8.67 14.31 -10.91
CA SER A 270 9.01 13.65 -12.18
C SER A 270 7.86 13.69 -13.19
N VAL A 271 8.20 13.49 -14.47
CA VAL A 271 7.26 13.31 -15.58
C VAL A 271 7.63 12.05 -16.35
N GLY A 272 6.65 11.18 -16.65
CA GLY A 272 6.87 9.99 -17.46
C GLY A 272 7.62 8.85 -16.75
N THR A 273 7.65 8.85 -15.41
CA THR A 273 8.25 7.73 -14.66
C THR A 273 7.49 6.43 -14.94
N THR A 274 8.22 5.35 -15.19
CA THR A 274 7.69 4.00 -15.34
C THR A 274 8.21 3.10 -14.21
N ILE A 275 7.30 2.53 -13.43
CA ILE A 275 7.59 1.54 -12.38
C ILE A 275 6.93 0.24 -12.82
N ARG A 276 7.72 -0.72 -13.31
CA ARG A 276 7.17 -1.94 -13.90
C ARG A 276 7.86 -3.22 -13.48
N ARG A 277 7.11 -4.30 -13.28
CA ARG A 277 7.67 -5.62 -12.94
C ARG A 277 8.61 -5.60 -11.72
N ASN A 278 8.30 -4.78 -10.72
CA ASN A 278 9.03 -4.80 -9.46
C ASN A 278 8.24 -5.61 -8.43
N TRP A 279 8.95 -6.26 -7.51
CA TRP A 279 8.37 -6.79 -6.28
C TRP A 279 8.66 -5.82 -5.14
N ILE A 280 7.64 -5.14 -4.62
CA ILE A 280 7.76 -4.11 -3.58
C ILE A 280 7.03 -4.59 -2.33
N ALA A 281 7.76 -4.89 -1.27
CA ALA A 281 7.20 -5.50 -0.08
C ALA A 281 7.89 -5.12 1.22
N ASP A 282 7.20 -5.33 2.34
CA ASP A 282 7.75 -5.23 3.70
C ASP A 282 8.30 -3.84 4.08
N HIS A 283 7.67 -2.79 3.57
CA HIS A 283 7.96 -1.41 3.97
C HIS A 283 7.14 -1.00 5.19
N ASP A 284 7.74 -0.19 6.07
CA ASP A 284 7.00 0.47 7.14
C ASP A 284 5.92 1.40 6.55
N GLY A 285 6.21 2.11 5.47
CA GLY A 285 5.29 2.98 4.74
C GLY A 285 4.81 2.38 3.41
N SER A 286 4.32 3.26 2.52
CA SER A 286 3.79 2.90 1.20
C SER A 286 4.85 2.33 0.27
N ALA A 287 4.45 1.39 -0.59
CA ALA A 287 5.31 0.85 -1.62
C ALA A 287 5.66 1.91 -2.67
N ILE A 288 4.67 2.68 -3.12
CA ILE A 288 4.84 3.78 -4.06
C ILE A 288 4.14 5.01 -3.51
N ILE A 289 4.85 6.14 -3.48
CA ILE A 289 4.29 7.43 -3.05
C ILE A 289 4.71 8.55 -4.01
N THR A 290 3.82 9.50 -4.27
CA THR A 290 4.15 10.76 -4.98
C THR A 290 4.05 11.96 -4.04
N SER A 291 4.54 13.14 -4.45
CA SER A 291 4.38 14.35 -3.64
C SER A 291 4.05 15.61 -4.45
N VAL A 292 4.96 16.08 -5.32
CA VAL A 292 4.78 17.34 -6.06
C VAL A 292 4.23 17.09 -7.46
N LYS A 293 4.94 16.30 -8.27
CA LYS A 293 4.57 16.02 -9.66
C LYS A 293 4.93 14.59 -10.03
N ALA A 294 3.99 13.91 -10.67
CA ALA A 294 4.14 12.57 -11.22
C ALA A 294 3.24 12.42 -12.46
N THR A 295 3.22 13.41 -13.35
CA THR A 295 2.42 13.36 -14.59
C THR A 295 2.90 12.22 -15.49
N ASN A 296 1.97 11.52 -16.14
CA ASN A 296 2.25 10.36 -16.99
C ASN A 296 3.01 9.24 -16.23
N LEU A 297 2.75 9.07 -14.93
CA LEU A 297 3.30 7.96 -14.15
C LEU A 297 2.65 6.63 -14.60
N GLN A 298 3.49 5.65 -14.94
CA GLN A 298 3.07 4.31 -15.36
C GLN A 298 3.48 3.28 -14.30
N VAL A 299 2.52 2.78 -13.52
CA VAL A 299 2.73 1.71 -12.53
C VAL A 299 2.11 0.42 -13.07
N SER A 300 2.94 -0.48 -13.62
CA SER A 300 2.43 -1.65 -14.34
C SER A 300 3.08 -2.97 -13.97
N GLU A 301 2.28 -4.04 -13.91
CA GLU A 301 2.80 -5.41 -13.72
C GLU A 301 3.68 -5.60 -12.46
N ASN A 302 3.46 -4.81 -11.39
CA ASN A 302 4.21 -4.96 -10.13
C ASN A 302 3.51 -5.92 -9.17
N VAL A 303 4.29 -6.53 -8.28
CA VAL A 303 3.80 -7.29 -7.12
C VAL A 303 4.02 -6.42 -5.89
N ILE A 304 2.94 -5.98 -5.25
CA ILE A 304 2.98 -5.03 -4.14
C ILE A 304 2.34 -5.66 -2.92
N THR A 305 3.16 -6.12 -1.97
CA THR A 305 2.70 -6.98 -0.88
C THR A 305 3.17 -6.58 0.51
N GLY A 306 2.28 -6.55 1.51
CA GLY A 306 2.71 -6.47 2.91
C GLY A 306 3.31 -5.13 3.34
N ASN A 307 3.01 -4.04 2.66
CA ASN A 307 3.55 -2.70 2.97
C ASN A 307 2.65 -1.94 3.94
N GLY A 308 3.19 -0.86 4.50
CA GLY A 308 2.44 0.06 5.35
C GLY A 308 2.38 -0.33 6.82
N VAL A 309 3.35 -1.12 7.30
CA VAL A 309 3.30 -1.75 8.63
C VAL A 309 3.29 -0.74 9.79
N ALA A 310 3.97 0.40 9.66
CA ALA A 310 4.11 1.39 10.74
C ALA A 310 3.91 2.85 10.31
N GLY A 311 4.14 3.17 9.04
CA GLY A 311 4.02 4.50 8.43
C GLY A 311 2.74 4.67 7.60
N MET A 312 2.87 5.35 6.45
CA MET A 312 1.74 5.50 5.54
C MET A 312 1.29 4.11 5.04
N PRO A 313 0.02 3.75 5.24
CA PRO A 313 -0.39 2.35 5.22
C PRO A 313 -0.74 1.81 3.83
N ASP A 314 -0.96 2.71 2.87
CA ASP A 314 -1.51 2.36 1.56
C ASP A 314 -0.43 1.79 0.63
N ALA A 315 -0.78 0.85 -0.24
CA ALA A 315 0.20 0.24 -1.14
C ALA A 315 0.73 1.28 -2.15
N ILE A 316 -0.19 1.90 -2.90
CA ILE A 316 0.10 3.01 -3.81
C ILE A 316 -0.63 4.24 -3.30
N ARG A 317 0.11 5.29 -2.94
CA ARG A 317 -0.42 6.57 -2.47
C ARG A 317 -0.04 7.70 -3.42
N LEU A 318 -1.02 8.28 -4.10
CA LEU A 318 -0.76 9.35 -5.07
C LEU A 318 -1.32 10.68 -4.58
N GLU A 319 -0.47 11.69 -4.51
CA GLU A 319 -0.76 13.11 -4.23
C GLU A 319 0.05 14.04 -5.15
N GLY A 320 -0.35 15.31 -5.23
CA GLY A 320 0.28 16.31 -6.11
C GLY A 320 -0.30 16.34 -7.53
N ALA A 321 0.50 16.72 -8.53
CA ALA A 321 0.10 16.73 -9.93
C ALA A 321 0.32 15.35 -10.58
N VAL A 322 -0.76 14.58 -10.71
CA VAL A 322 -0.75 13.17 -11.13
C VAL A 322 -1.74 12.96 -12.27
N ASP A 323 -1.51 13.68 -13.37
CA ASP A 323 -2.35 13.60 -14.56
C ASP A 323 -1.88 12.52 -15.55
N GLN A 324 -2.79 12.02 -16.38
CA GLN A 324 -2.53 11.00 -17.41
C GLN A 324 -1.81 9.74 -16.90
N SER A 325 -1.96 9.43 -15.61
CA SER A 325 -1.21 8.37 -14.94
C SER A 325 -2.02 7.08 -14.92
N GLN A 326 -1.34 5.93 -14.92
CA GLN A 326 -1.96 4.61 -15.02
C GLN A 326 -1.39 3.65 -13.97
N ILE A 327 -2.28 2.88 -13.35
CA ILE A 327 -1.98 1.76 -12.46
C ILE A 327 -2.61 0.52 -13.11
N THR A 328 -1.81 -0.33 -13.74
CA THR A 328 -2.34 -1.39 -14.63
C THR A 328 -1.71 -2.76 -14.40
N GLY A 329 -2.54 -3.80 -14.28
CA GLY A 329 -2.05 -5.20 -14.24
C GLY A 329 -1.19 -5.54 -13.03
N ASN A 330 -1.30 -4.78 -11.93
CA ASN A 330 -0.54 -5.04 -10.71
C ASN A 330 -1.25 -6.08 -9.83
N LEU A 331 -0.47 -6.85 -9.08
CA LEU A 331 -0.94 -7.66 -7.95
C LEU A 331 -0.70 -6.89 -6.66
N ILE A 332 -1.76 -6.41 -6.02
CA ILE A 332 -1.72 -5.57 -4.81
C ILE A 332 -2.38 -6.34 -3.66
N CYS A 333 -1.58 -6.88 -2.75
CA CYS A 333 -2.11 -7.81 -1.76
C CYS A 333 -1.58 -7.64 -0.33
N ALA A 334 -2.42 -7.87 0.67
CA ALA A 334 -2.01 -7.86 2.07
C ALA A 334 -1.32 -6.57 2.54
N ASN A 335 -1.63 -5.41 1.97
CA ASN A 335 -1.13 -4.13 2.49
C ASN A 335 -1.99 -3.66 3.67
N ASP A 336 -1.40 -2.88 4.57
CA ASP A 336 -2.03 -2.53 5.83
C ASP A 336 -3.17 -1.52 5.71
N GLY A 337 -3.16 -0.69 4.65
CA GLY A 337 -4.20 0.26 4.27
C GLY A 337 -4.81 -0.08 2.91
N SER A 338 -5.11 0.95 2.10
CA SER A 338 -5.77 0.75 0.79
C SER A 338 -4.78 0.15 -0.22
N GLY A 339 -5.29 -0.57 -1.22
CA GLY A 339 -4.46 -0.97 -2.36
C GLY A 339 -4.03 0.25 -3.19
N VAL A 340 -4.98 1.13 -3.50
CA VAL A 340 -4.72 2.41 -4.17
C VAL A 340 -5.40 3.53 -3.39
N TYR A 341 -4.66 4.58 -3.07
CA TYR A 341 -5.15 5.74 -2.33
C TYR A 341 -4.78 7.05 -3.04
N LEU A 342 -5.75 7.69 -3.67
CA LEU A 342 -5.59 8.99 -4.31
C LEU A 342 -5.91 10.09 -3.30
N PHE A 343 -4.88 10.74 -2.77
CA PHE A 343 -5.01 11.79 -1.79
C PHE A 343 -4.96 13.17 -2.44
N LYS A 344 -6.13 13.66 -2.84
CA LYS A 344 -6.32 15.01 -3.38
C LYS A 344 -5.37 15.35 -4.55
N PRO A 345 -5.12 14.43 -5.52
CA PRO A 345 -4.30 14.77 -6.66
C PRO A 345 -5.01 15.82 -7.54
N SER A 346 -4.21 16.55 -8.31
CA SER A 346 -4.69 17.23 -9.52
C SER A 346 -4.39 16.37 -10.74
N GLY A 347 -5.35 16.28 -11.67
CA GLY A 347 -5.26 15.38 -12.83
C GLY A 347 -6.08 14.10 -12.66
N ALA A 348 -6.08 13.28 -13.70
CA ALA A 348 -6.81 12.02 -13.75
C ALA A 348 -5.86 10.81 -13.73
N VAL A 349 -6.36 9.72 -13.12
CA VAL A 349 -5.63 8.45 -12.96
C VAL A 349 -6.52 7.32 -13.43
N GLN A 350 -5.95 6.39 -14.20
CA GLN A 350 -6.61 5.15 -14.61
C GLN A 350 -6.10 4.00 -13.73
N VAL A 351 -7.01 3.29 -13.06
CA VAL A 351 -6.73 2.08 -12.29
C VAL A 351 -7.39 0.91 -13.01
N LYS A 352 -6.59 0.10 -13.71
CA LYS A 352 -7.11 -0.85 -14.70
C LYS A 352 -6.57 -2.26 -14.54
N ASP A 353 -7.42 -3.27 -14.61
CA ASP A 353 -7.04 -4.69 -14.68
C ASP A 353 -6.10 -5.16 -13.55
N ASN A 354 -6.19 -4.56 -12.36
CA ASN A 354 -5.37 -4.95 -11.21
C ASN A 354 -6.06 -6.07 -10.41
N GLN A 355 -5.26 -6.92 -9.77
CA GLN A 355 -5.72 -7.84 -8.73
C GLN A 355 -5.47 -7.20 -7.36
N ILE A 356 -6.54 -6.79 -6.66
CA ILE A 356 -6.46 -6.10 -5.37
C ILE A 356 -7.10 -6.98 -4.30
N ILE A 357 -6.27 -7.57 -3.44
CA ILE A 357 -6.66 -8.71 -2.61
C ILE A 357 -6.27 -8.46 -1.15
N TYR A 358 -7.21 -8.60 -0.22
CA TYR A 358 -6.87 -8.68 1.21
C TYR A 358 -6.07 -7.48 1.76
N ASN A 359 -6.33 -6.27 1.25
CA ASN A 359 -5.73 -5.06 1.79
C ASN A 359 -6.55 -4.56 3.00
N GLY A 360 -6.02 -3.57 3.71
CA GLY A 360 -6.64 -2.99 4.89
C GLY A 360 -6.48 -3.84 6.15
N ARG A 361 -5.37 -4.60 6.25
CA ARG A 361 -5.16 -5.56 7.35
C ARG A 361 -5.11 -4.90 8.73
N ARG A 362 -4.43 -3.74 8.83
CA ARG A 362 -4.28 -2.97 10.07
C ARG A 362 -5.31 -1.84 10.12
N LEU A 363 -5.46 -1.13 9.01
CA LEU A 363 -6.42 -0.06 8.85
C LEU A 363 -7.47 -0.52 7.86
N ARG A 364 -8.61 -0.94 8.41
CA ARG A 364 -9.82 -1.29 7.65
C ARG A 364 -10.18 -0.11 6.75
N ARG A 365 -9.93 -0.22 5.45
CA ARG A 365 -10.10 0.85 4.44
C ARG A 365 -10.66 0.25 3.16
N ALA A 366 -11.10 1.10 2.23
CA ALA A 366 -11.45 0.67 0.88
C ALA A 366 -10.26 0.05 0.12
N ALA A 367 -10.53 -0.79 -0.87
CA ALA A 367 -9.47 -1.33 -1.72
C ALA A 367 -8.88 -0.24 -2.63
N VAL A 368 -9.76 0.59 -3.20
CA VAL A 368 -9.41 1.79 -3.97
C VAL A 368 -10.13 2.99 -3.35
N TYR A 369 -9.37 4.01 -2.99
CA TYR A 369 -9.90 5.24 -2.42
C TYR A 369 -9.60 6.42 -3.33
N LEU A 370 -10.65 7.13 -3.74
CA LEU A 370 -10.57 8.21 -4.72
C LEU A 370 -10.96 9.56 -4.09
N MET A 371 -10.10 10.55 -4.30
CA MET A 371 -10.44 11.97 -4.23
C MET A 371 -10.02 12.61 -5.54
N GLY A 372 -10.78 13.58 -6.03
CA GLY A 372 -10.54 14.20 -7.33
C GLY A 372 -11.59 13.78 -8.37
N SER A 373 -11.35 14.18 -9.62
CA SER A 373 -12.35 14.03 -10.70
C SER A 373 -11.76 13.36 -11.92
N ASN A 374 -12.62 12.74 -12.73
CA ASN A 374 -12.28 12.07 -13.99
C ASN A 374 -11.36 10.84 -13.84
N HIS A 375 -11.22 10.28 -12.64
CA HIS A 375 -10.53 9.00 -12.46
C HIS A 375 -11.33 7.88 -13.12
N GLN A 376 -10.64 6.85 -13.60
CA GLN A 376 -11.27 5.67 -14.18
C GLN A 376 -10.79 4.45 -13.41
N VAL A 377 -11.71 3.63 -12.93
CA VAL A 377 -11.41 2.36 -12.27
C VAL A 377 -12.13 1.26 -13.04
N THR A 378 -11.40 0.44 -13.78
CA THR A 378 -12.00 -0.51 -14.73
C THR A 378 -11.35 -1.90 -14.71
N GLY A 379 -12.14 -2.96 -14.87
CA GLY A 379 -11.64 -4.33 -15.02
C GLY A 379 -10.86 -4.90 -13.82
N ASN A 380 -10.86 -4.23 -12.66
CA ASN A 380 -10.12 -4.70 -11.50
C ASN A 380 -10.84 -5.86 -10.82
N GLN A 381 -10.07 -6.79 -10.27
CA GLN A 381 -10.57 -7.86 -9.41
C GLN A 381 -10.28 -7.50 -7.95
N ILE A 382 -11.33 -7.12 -7.21
CA ILE A 382 -11.24 -6.67 -5.82
C ILE A 382 -11.84 -7.73 -4.90
N ARG A 383 -11.04 -8.31 -4.01
CA ARG A 383 -11.50 -9.42 -3.16
C ARG A 383 -10.94 -9.39 -1.75
N TYR A 384 -11.71 -9.92 -0.80
CA TYR A 384 -11.32 -10.04 0.62
C TYR A 384 -10.98 -8.71 1.29
N GLN A 385 -11.67 -7.63 0.93
CA GLN A 385 -11.35 -6.31 1.44
C GLN A 385 -11.99 -6.07 2.81
N ALA A 386 -11.20 -5.53 3.74
CA ALA A 386 -11.63 -5.16 5.09
C ALA A 386 -12.44 -3.84 5.14
N GLY A 387 -13.24 -3.58 4.11
CA GLY A 387 -13.98 -2.35 3.85
C GLY A 387 -14.72 -2.44 2.50
N PRO A 388 -15.11 -1.30 1.90
CA PRO A 388 -15.71 -1.25 0.58
C PRO A 388 -14.71 -1.60 -0.51
N GLY A 389 -15.21 -1.95 -1.68
CA GLY A 389 -14.37 -2.15 -2.86
C GLY A 389 -13.73 -0.83 -3.29
N ILE A 390 -14.56 0.12 -3.72
CA ILE A 390 -14.14 1.43 -4.20
C ILE A 390 -14.89 2.51 -3.44
N VAL A 391 -14.17 3.51 -2.91
CA VAL A 391 -14.77 4.70 -2.30
C VAL A 391 -14.45 5.93 -3.17
N VAL A 392 -15.46 6.76 -3.41
CA VAL A 392 -15.28 8.12 -3.95
C VAL A 392 -15.65 9.12 -2.87
N ALA A 393 -14.67 9.86 -2.38
CA ALA A 393 -14.89 10.86 -1.36
C ALA A 393 -15.02 12.25 -1.95
N ALA A 394 -15.98 13.01 -1.44
CA ALA A 394 -16.17 14.40 -1.86
C ALA A 394 -15.03 15.30 -1.34
N TYR A 395 -14.03 15.64 -2.17
CA TYR A 395 -13.02 16.65 -1.78
C TYR A 395 -12.53 17.56 -2.93
N PRO A 396 -12.59 18.90 -2.74
CA PRO A 396 -13.82 19.56 -2.28
C PRO A 396 -14.97 19.29 -3.26
N ALA A 397 -14.68 18.77 -4.45
CA ALA A 397 -15.64 18.15 -5.34
C ALA A 397 -14.93 16.99 -6.06
N SER A 398 -15.57 15.84 -6.09
CA SER A 398 -15.06 14.66 -6.80
C SER A 398 -16.15 14.17 -7.72
N ARG A 399 -15.92 14.29 -9.02
CA ARG A 399 -16.95 14.17 -10.06
C ARG A 399 -16.44 13.36 -11.22
N GLN A 400 -17.38 12.80 -11.99
CA GLN A 400 -17.09 12.15 -13.26
C GLN A 400 -16.10 10.97 -13.11
N ASN A 401 -15.97 10.42 -11.91
CA ASN A 401 -15.15 9.23 -11.71
C ASN A 401 -15.94 8.03 -12.22
N GLN A 402 -15.39 7.32 -13.19
CA GLN A 402 -16.04 6.21 -13.86
C GLN A 402 -15.54 4.90 -13.28
N ILE A 403 -16.46 4.06 -12.83
CA ILE A 403 -16.18 2.80 -12.16
C ILE A 403 -16.99 1.72 -12.88
N GLU A 404 -16.36 0.96 -13.77
CA GLU A 404 -17.08 0.03 -14.65
C GLU A 404 -16.37 -1.31 -14.74
N THR A 405 -17.09 -2.40 -15.00
CA THR A 405 -16.53 -3.73 -15.29
C THR A 405 -15.66 -4.36 -14.17
N ASN A 406 -15.62 -3.76 -12.97
CA ASN A 406 -14.86 -4.29 -11.83
C ASN A 406 -15.62 -5.46 -11.21
N ARG A 407 -14.88 -6.44 -10.66
CA ARG A 407 -15.43 -7.64 -10.04
C ARG A 407 -15.11 -7.65 -8.57
N PHE A 408 -16.12 -7.91 -7.75
CA PHE A 408 -16.02 -7.84 -6.31
C PHE A 408 -16.38 -9.17 -5.65
N SER A 409 -15.66 -9.54 -4.59
CA SER A 409 -16.03 -10.70 -3.76
C SER A 409 -15.52 -10.53 -2.33
N ASN A 410 -16.24 -11.10 -1.36
CA ASN A 410 -15.83 -11.10 0.05
C ASN A 410 -15.45 -9.71 0.60
N LEU A 411 -16.28 -8.71 0.32
CA LEU A 411 -16.12 -7.36 0.88
C LEU A 411 -16.85 -7.26 2.22
N GLU A 412 -16.34 -6.46 3.14
CA GLU A 412 -17.09 -6.08 4.34
C GLU A 412 -18.06 -4.93 4.08
N GLY A 413 -17.70 -3.97 3.21
CA GLY A 413 -18.54 -2.83 2.81
C GLY A 413 -19.21 -3.00 1.43
N LEU A 414 -19.72 -1.89 0.86
CA LEU A 414 -20.30 -1.85 -0.48
C LEU A 414 -19.24 -2.07 -1.57
N SER A 415 -19.66 -2.45 -2.78
CA SER A 415 -18.75 -2.54 -3.93
C SER A 415 -18.25 -1.17 -4.36
N ILE A 416 -19.16 -0.20 -4.39
CA ILE A 416 -18.92 1.22 -4.66
C ILE A 416 -19.65 2.00 -3.58
N ASP A 417 -18.96 2.94 -2.94
CA ASP A 417 -19.48 3.76 -1.85
C ASP A 417 -19.12 5.23 -2.13
N LEU A 418 -20.12 6.10 -2.12
CA LEU A 418 -19.96 7.53 -2.43
C LEU A 418 -20.07 8.34 -1.14
N VAL A 419 -18.94 8.58 -0.47
CA VAL A 419 -19.01 9.18 0.87
C VAL A 419 -19.25 10.69 0.85
N THR A 420 -19.99 11.16 1.85
CA THR A 420 -20.37 12.58 2.00
C THR A 420 -19.28 13.45 2.66
N GLN A 421 -19.32 14.78 2.41
CA GLN A 421 -18.45 15.79 3.02
C GLN A 421 -18.68 15.94 4.53
N GLN A 422 -19.90 15.68 5.02
CA GLN A 422 -20.19 15.79 6.44
C GLN A 422 -19.47 14.70 7.27
N GLY A 423 -19.12 13.57 6.64
CA GLY A 423 -18.18 12.57 7.17
C GLY A 423 -16.69 12.87 6.91
N THR A 424 -16.32 13.96 6.22
CA THR A 424 -14.92 14.31 5.88
C THR A 424 -14.22 15.21 6.91
N GLY A 425 -14.87 15.53 8.03
CA GLY A 425 -14.30 16.42 9.06
C GLY A 425 -14.08 17.86 8.59
N ALA A 426 -14.65 18.28 7.46
CA ALA A 426 -14.47 19.62 6.91
C ALA A 426 -15.29 20.69 7.67
N PHE A 427 -16.35 20.30 8.37
CA PHE A 427 -17.19 21.21 9.17
C PHE A 427 -17.60 20.51 10.47
N GLY A 428 -16.88 20.78 11.56
CA GLY A 428 -17.01 20.09 12.85
C GLY A 428 -18.35 20.25 13.58
N TYR A 429 -19.39 19.57 13.11
CA TYR A 429 -20.63 19.35 13.85
C TYR A 429 -20.77 17.86 14.18
N ALA A 430 -20.56 17.53 15.45
CA ALA A 430 -20.77 16.19 15.98
C ALA A 430 -22.27 15.87 16.05
N ASP A 431 -22.66 14.69 15.55
CA ASP A 431 -23.93 14.05 15.89
C ASP A 431 -23.87 13.62 17.37
N PRO A 432 -24.82 14.04 18.24
CA PRO A 432 -24.79 13.73 19.66
C PRO A 432 -25.06 12.25 20.01
N VAL A 433 -25.38 11.38 19.03
CA VAL A 433 -25.65 9.96 19.26
C VAL A 433 -24.45 9.05 18.94
N VAL A 434 -23.40 9.58 18.30
CA VAL A 434 -22.20 8.82 17.93
C VAL A 434 -20.99 9.45 18.62
N ASP A 435 -20.26 8.65 19.41
CA ASP A 435 -19.11 9.09 20.20
C ASP A 435 -18.13 9.93 19.35
N SER A 436 -18.07 11.21 19.67
CA SER A 436 -17.51 12.31 18.87
C SER A 436 -15.99 12.37 18.89
N GLY A 437 -15.34 11.22 18.72
CA GLY A 437 -13.89 11.06 18.85
C GLY A 437 -13.17 10.22 17.78
N THR A 438 -13.81 9.81 16.66
CA THR A 438 -13.20 8.82 15.73
C THR A 438 -13.32 9.07 14.21
N ASP A 439 -13.70 10.27 13.76
CA ASP A 439 -14.20 10.51 12.38
C ASP A 439 -13.17 10.58 11.24
N VAL A 440 -11.92 10.14 11.46
CA VAL A 440 -10.98 9.91 10.33
C VAL A 440 -11.19 8.51 9.70
N TYR A 441 -11.87 7.62 10.40
CA TYR A 441 -11.97 6.23 9.97
C TYR A 441 -13.30 5.89 9.30
N ALA A 442 -14.36 6.66 9.51
CA ALA A 442 -15.63 6.48 8.79
C ALA A 442 -15.44 6.80 7.30
N TYR A 443 -14.76 7.92 6.99
CA TYR A 443 -14.52 8.33 5.62
C TYR A 443 -13.74 7.28 4.81
N GLN A 444 -12.74 6.62 5.38
CA GLN A 444 -11.90 5.62 4.67
C GLN A 444 -12.58 4.27 4.50
N ARG A 445 -13.59 3.99 5.32
CA ARG A 445 -14.33 2.73 5.39
C ARG A 445 -15.65 2.75 4.63
N GLY A 446 -16.04 3.89 4.06
CA GLY A 446 -17.39 4.05 3.52
C GLY A 446 -18.40 4.43 4.61
N ASP A 447 -19.45 5.15 4.22
CA ASP A 447 -20.56 5.54 5.09
C ASP A 447 -21.84 4.71 4.83
N GLY A 448 -21.76 3.74 3.91
CA GLY A 448 -22.87 2.85 3.57
C GLY A 448 -23.75 3.45 2.47
N ALA A 449 -24.95 2.88 2.30
CA ALA A 449 -25.81 3.29 1.19
C ALA A 449 -26.38 4.69 1.38
N ASN A 450 -26.22 5.53 0.37
CA ASN A 450 -26.74 6.88 0.37
C ASN A 450 -28.27 6.91 0.17
N PRO A 451 -28.99 7.78 0.89
CA PRO A 451 -30.34 8.16 0.50
C PRO A 451 -30.39 8.79 -0.89
N LEU A 452 -31.57 8.76 -1.50
CA LEU A 452 -31.80 9.33 -2.83
C LEU A 452 -31.49 10.83 -2.87
N ARG A 453 -31.08 11.27 -4.05
CA ARG A 453 -30.88 12.67 -4.39
C ARG A 453 -32.20 13.42 -4.45
N ASP A 454 -32.47 14.13 -3.37
CA ASP A 454 -33.68 14.91 -3.16
C ASP A 454 -33.44 16.43 -3.29
N THR A 455 -32.19 16.89 -3.19
CA THR A 455 -31.84 18.33 -3.23
C THR A 455 -30.59 18.64 -4.07
N PRO A 456 -30.44 19.88 -4.57
CA PRO A 456 -29.21 20.33 -5.22
C PRO A 456 -27.98 20.34 -4.31
N ASN A 457 -28.16 20.49 -3.00
CA ASN A 457 -27.06 20.53 -2.03
C ASN A 457 -26.38 19.16 -1.92
N ARG A 458 -27.15 18.07 -1.99
CA ARG A 458 -26.63 16.70 -1.95
C ARG A 458 -25.59 16.42 -3.03
N ARG A 459 -25.73 17.03 -4.22
CA ARG A 459 -24.75 16.94 -5.31
C ARG A 459 -23.40 17.59 -4.97
N LYS A 460 -23.38 18.58 -4.08
CA LYS A 460 -22.13 19.24 -3.68
C LYS A 460 -21.43 18.46 -2.57
N GLU A 461 -22.19 17.73 -1.78
CA GLU A 461 -21.71 17.11 -0.55
C GLU A 461 -21.34 15.64 -0.73
N THR A 462 -21.62 14.98 -1.85
CA THR A 462 -21.36 13.53 -2.03
C THR A 462 -20.42 13.29 -3.21
N GLY A 463 -19.62 12.21 -3.15
CA GLY A 463 -18.83 11.77 -4.29
C GLY A 463 -19.69 11.57 -5.55
N ASN A 464 -19.11 11.83 -6.73
CA ASN A 464 -19.76 11.72 -8.04
C ASN A 464 -21.10 12.46 -8.16
N ASP A 465 -21.18 13.66 -7.57
CA ASP A 465 -22.37 14.51 -7.59
C ASP A 465 -23.65 13.82 -7.09
N ALA A 466 -23.53 12.85 -6.17
CA ALA A 466 -24.64 12.07 -5.64
C ALA A 466 -25.52 11.45 -6.74
N ILE A 467 -24.93 10.94 -7.82
CA ILE A 467 -25.69 10.20 -8.83
C ILE A 467 -26.44 9.04 -8.14
N ASP A 468 -27.75 8.95 -8.42
CA ASP A 468 -28.62 7.98 -7.77
C ASP A 468 -28.29 6.56 -8.23
N ALA A 469 -28.29 5.62 -7.28
CA ALA A 469 -28.27 4.20 -7.61
C ALA A 469 -29.51 3.83 -8.45
N PRO A 470 -29.38 2.92 -9.44
CA PRO A 470 -30.53 2.43 -10.18
C PRO A 470 -31.62 1.88 -9.27
N GLN A 471 -32.88 2.09 -9.64
CA GLN A 471 -34.04 1.53 -8.95
C GLN A 471 -34.72 0.51 -9.84
N PHE A 472 -34.70 -0.76 -9.45
CA PHE A 472 -35.48 -1.78 -10.15
C PHE A 472 -36.98 -1.53 -10.03
N ALA A 473 -37.73 -1.85 -11.08
CA ALA A 473 -39.19 -1.70 -11.11
C ALA A 473 -39.90 -2.66 -10.13
N SER A 474 -39.23 -3.74 -9.73
CA SER A 474 -39.70 -4.73 -8.78
C SER A 474 -38.54 -5.28 -7.96
N LYS A 475 -38.83 -5.80 -6.76
CA LYS A 475 -37.87 -6.57 -5.96
C LYS A 475 -37.67 -7.99 -6.51
N GLU A 476 -38.63 -8.47 -7.29
CA GLU A 476 -38.62 -9.80 -7.88
C GLU A 476 -38.97 -9.74 -9.37
N PHE A 477 -38.22 -10.47 -10.19
CA PHE A 477 -38.47 -10.65 -11.61
C PHE A 477 -38.67 -12.13 -11.92
N PHE A 478 -39.60 -12.46 -12.81
CA PHE A 478 -40.02 -13.85 -13.03
C PHE A 478 -39.57 -14.38 -14.38
N ILE A 479 -38.96 -15.56 -14.38
CA ILE A 479 -38.68 -16.36 -15.58
C ILE A 479 -40.02 -16.91 -16.08
N LEU A 480 -40.41 -16.55 -17.30
CA LEU A 480 -41.69 -16.96 -17.89
C LEU A 480 -41.64 -18.36 -18.52
N ASN A 481 -40.48 -18.81 -19.01
CA ASN A 481 -40.28 -20.13 -19.64
C ASN A 481 -39.03 -20.83 -19.08
N ALA A 482 -39.19 -21.58 -17.97
CA ALA A 482 -38.08 -22.27 -17.29
C ALA A 482 -37.56 -23.51 -18.03
N GLU A 483 -38.30 -24.06 -19.00
CA GLU A 483 -37.96 -25.28 -19.76
C GLU A 483 -36.88 -25.08 -20.85
N THR A 484 -36.41 -23.85 -21.05
CA THR A 484 -35.36 -23.56 -22.04
C THR A 484 -33.97 -23.81 -21.44
N ALA A 485 -33.03 -24.30 -22.25
CA ALA A 485 -31.64 -24.56 -21.82
C ALA A 485 -30.90 -23.32 -21.26
N LYS A 486 -31.46 -22.12 -21.47
CA LYS A 486 -31.01 -20.83 -20.93
C LYS A 486 -32.22 -19.98 -20.55
N PRO A 487 -32.78 -20.12 -19.33
CA PRO A 487 -33.89 -19.29 -18.89
C PRO A 487 -33.50 -17.81 -18.94
N SER A 488 -34.43 -16.97 -19.40
CA SER A 488 -34.24 -15.53 -19.52
C SER A 488 -35.32 -14.76 -18.79
N VAL A 489 -34.96 -13.58 -18.30
CA VAL A 489 -35.86 -12.67 -17.58
C VAL A 489 -35.68 -11.24 -18.07
N GLN A 490 -36.79 -10.53 -18.26
CA GLN A 490 -36.77 -9.10 -18.57
C GLN A 490 -36.60 -8.30 -17.28
N ILE A 491 -35.54 -7.53 -17.22
CA ILE A 491 -35.25 -6.60 -16.13
C ILE A 491 -35.64 -5.20 -16.58
N SER A 492 -36.20 -4.41 -15.68
CA SER A 492 -36.57 -3.03 -15.94
C SER A 492 -36.44 -2.18 -14.68
N GLY A 493 -36.20 -0.89 -14.85
CA GLY A 493 -36.07 0.04 -13.74
C GLY A 493 -35.92 1.49 -14.19
N LYS A 494 -35.50 2.33 -13.26
CA LYS A 494 -35.22 3.75 -13.46
C LYS A 494 -33.84 4.14 -12.95
N ALA A 495 -33.21 5.10 -13.61
CA ALA A 495 -32.03 5.82 -13.12
C ALA A 495 -31.99 7.22 -13.77
N ASP A 496 -30.91 7.98 -13.54
CA ASP A 496 -30.74 9.28 -14.19
C ASP A 496 -30.81 9.15 -15.74
N PRO A 497 -31.51 10.04 -16.46
CA PRO A 497 -31.65 9.97 -17.92
C PRO A 497 -30.33 10.10 -18.67
N GLY A 498 -30.12 9.23 -19.68
CA GLY A 498 -28.88 9.14 -20.46
C GLY A 498 -27.74 8.41 -19.76
N SER A 499 -28.01 7.72 -18.64
CA SER A 499 -27.03 6.92 -17.92
C SER A 499 -26.88 5.54 -18.56
N LYS A 500 -25.64 5.06 -18.61
CA LYS A 500 -25.32 3.65 -18.86
C LYS A 500 -25.58 2.85 -17.60
N ILE A 501 -26.32 1.76 -17.72
CA ILE A 501 -26.61 0.80 -16.65
C ILE A 501 -25.79 -0.45 -16.88
N GLU A 502 -25.04 -0.87 -15.86
CA GLU A 502 -24.33 -2.14 -15.85
C GLU A 502 -24.97 -3.04 -14.79
N LEU A 503 -25.50 -4.19 -15.22
CA LEU A 503 -26.10 -5.18 -14.34
C LEU A 503 -25.07 -6.21 -13.91
N TYR A 504 -25.20 -6.64 -12.67
CA TYR A 504 -24.29 -7.58 -12.04
C TYR A 504 -25.04 -8.76 -11.42
N GLN A 505 -24.43 -9.94 -11.51
CA GLN A 505 -24.71 -11.02 -10.58
C GLN A 505 -24.07 -10.70 -9.24
N VAL A 506 -24.79 -10.98 -8.15
CA VAL A 506 -24.32 -10.73 -6.79
C VAL A 506 -24.56 -11.93 -5.89
N SER A 507 -23.77 -12.05 -4.82
CA SER A 507 -24.04 -12.94 -3.70
C SER A 507 -24.38 -12.07 -2.48
N GLY A 508 -25.67 -11.80 -2.25
CA GLY A 508 -26.12 -10.86 -1.23
C GLY A 508 -25.85 -11.29 0.22
N LYS A 509 -25.81 -10.29 1.09
CA LYS A 509 -25.89 -10.40 2.55
C LYS A 509 -27.32 -10.08 3.00
N ASP A 510 -27.63 -10.32 4.28
CA ASP A 510 -28.96 -10.08 4.86
C ASP A 510 -29.42 -8.60 4.82
N ASP A 511 -28.53 -7.65 4.54
CA ASP A 511 -28.80 -6.20 4.47
C ASP A 511 -29.40 -5.71 3.14
N GLY A 512 -29.52 -6.61 2.15
CA GLY A 512 -30.04 -6.31 0.82
C GLY A 512 -29.00 -5.77 -0.17
N TYR A 513 -27.72 -5.85 0.17
CA TYR A 513 -26.59 -5.55 -0.71
C TYR A 513 -25.61 -6.73 -0.77
N GLY A 514 -24.73 -6.69 -1.76
CA GLY A 514 -23.74 -7.73 -1.98
C GLY A 514 -22.61 -7.25 -2.88
N PRO A 515 -21.48 -7.96 -2.89
CA PRO A 515 -20.43 -7.70 -3.85
C PRO A 515 -20.97 -7.87 -5.28
N LEU A 516 -20.65 -6.90 -6.15
CA LEU A 516 -20.92 -6.92 -7.58
C LEU A 516 -19.97 -7.93 -8.25
N SER A 517 -20.32 -9.21 -8.23
CA SER A 517 -19.38 -10.29 -8.53
C SER A 517 -19.06 -10.42 -10.01
N GLU A 518 -20.07 -10.33 -10.87
CA GLU A 518 -19.93 -10.56 -12.30
C GLU A 518 -20.77 -9.56 -13.11
N PRO A 519 -20.20 -8.77 -14.03
CA PRO A 519 -20.99 -8.04 -15.01
C PRO A 519 -21.74 -9.01 -15.93
N ILE A 520 -23.05 -8.85 -16.06
CA ILE A 520 -23.90 -9.78 -16.84
C ILE A 520 -24.59 -9.12 -18.05
N ALA A 521 -24.84 -7.82 -18.01
CA ALA A 521 -25.44 -7.08 -19.12
C ALA A 521 -25.23 -5.57 -18.98
N THR A 522 -25.35 -4.85 -20.09
CA THR A 522 -25.41 -3.39 -20.12
C THR A 522 -26.64 -2.92 -20.87
N THR A 523 -27.15 -1.74 -20.51
CA THR A 523 -28.24 -1.04 -21.21
C THR A 523 -28.11 0.46 -20.94
N GLU A 524 -28.92 1.29 -21.59
CA GLU A 524 -28.98 2.73 -21.32
C GLU A 524 -30.38 3.15 -20.87
N THR A 525 -30.47 4.27 -20.16
CA THR A 525 -31.76 4.88 -19.84
C THR A 525 -32.27 5.75 -20.99
N ASP A 526 -33.58 5.73 -21.20
CA ASP A 526 -34.25 6.65 -22.12
C ASP A 526 -34.28 8.09 -21.58
N ALA A 527 -34.85 9.01 -22.35
CA ALA A 527 -35.00 10.42 -21.94
C ALA A 527 -35.87 10.63 -20.69
N LYS A 528 -36.63 9.62 -20.26
CA LYS A 528 -37.44 9.61 -19.04
C LYS A 528 -36.75 8.86 -17.89
N GLY A 529 -35.54 8.36 -18.09
CA GLY A 529 -34.77 7.62 -17.11
C GLY A 529 -35.12 6.14 -17.00
N ASN A 530 -35.98 5.59 -17.88
CA ASN A 530 -36.34 4.16 -17.83
C ASN A 530 -35.29 3.32 -18.55
N PHE A 531 -34.98 2.15 -18.01
CA PHE A 531 -34.19 1.13 -18.70
C PHE A 531 -34.92 -0.21 -18.72
N SER A 532 -34.67 -1.03 -19.74
CA SER A 532 -35.07 -2.43 -19.77
C SER A 532 -34.12 -3.26 -20.61
N THR A 533 -33.79 -4.45 -20.13
CA THR A 533 -32.93 -5.40 -20.84
C THR A 533 -33.32 -6.84 -20.49
N THR A 534 -32.97 -7.79 -21.35
CA THR A 534 -33.19 -9.23 -21.09
C THR A 534 -31.87 -9.87 -20.73
N ILE A 535 -31.84 -10.60 -19.62
CA ILE A 535 -30.66 -11.34 -19.15
C ILE A 535 -30.94 -12.83 -19.09
N ALA A 536 -29.90 -13.65 -19.28
CA ALA A 536 -29.93 -15.04 -18.90
C ALA A 536 -29.70 -15.13 -17.37
N ALA A 537 -30.58 -15.80 -16.65
CA ALA A 537 -30.48 -15.93 -15.19
C ALA A 537 -31.12 -17.23 -14.71
N SER A 538 -30.52 -17.88 -13.72
CA SER A 538 -31.11 -19.03 -13.04
C SER A 538 -32.20 -18.58 -12.05
N PRO A 539 -33.14 -19.48 -11.68
CA PRO A 539 -33.96 -19.28 -10.49
C PRO A 539 -33.09 -18.97 -9.27
N ASP A 540 -33.60 -18.10 -8.40
CA ASP A 540 -32.96 -17.60 -7.18
C ASP A 540 -31.65 -16.79 -7.39
N ALA A 541 -31.32 -16.46 -8.65
CA ALA A 541 -30.24 -15.52 -8.93
C ALA A 541 -30.53 -14.16 -8.30
N GLN A 542 -29.53 -13.59 -7.64
CA GLN A 542 -29.56 -12.24 -7.13
C GLN A 542 -28.85 -11.32 -8.12
N ILE A 543 -29.46 -10.16 -8.38
CA ILE A 543 -28.91 -9.15 -9.28
C ILE A 543 -28.87 -7.78 -8.61
N SER A 544 -27.89 -6.98 -9.02
CA SER A 544 -27.78 -5.54 -8.70
C SER A 544 -27.36 -4.79 -9.96
N ALA A 545 -27.30 -3.46 -9.89
CA ALA A 545 -26.91 -2.62 -11.00
C ALA A 545 -26.22 -1.34 -10.51
N ILE A 546 -25.41 -0.74 -11.37
CA ILE A 546 -24.86 0.61 -11.19
C ILE A 546 -25.25 1.47 -12.40
N ALA A 547 -25.32 2.78 -12.21
CA ALA A 547 -25.47 3.76 -13.27
C ALA A 547 -24.17 4.56 -13.44
N THR A 548 -23.76 4.80 -14.68
CA THR A 548 -22.69 5.73 -15.02
C THR A 548 -23.22 6.82 -15.94
N ASP A 549 -23.05 8.08 -15.55
CA ASP A 549 -23.39 9.26 -16.36
C ASP A 549 -22.12 10.09 -16.63
N ALA A 550 -21.93 10.53 -17.87
CA ALA A 550 -20.75 11.32 -18.26
C ALA A 550 -20.60 12.66 -17.51
N ARG A 551 -21.70 13.19 -16.96
CA ARG A 551 -21.72 14.45 -16.21
C ARG A 551 -21.39 14.26 -14.74
N TYR A 552 -21.73 13.10 -14.17
CA TYR A 552 -21.69 12.88 -12.72
C TYR A 552 -20.65 11.83 -12.29
N GLY A 553 -20.48 10.76 -13.07
CA GLY A 553 -19.67 9.60 -12.72
C GLY A 553 -20.54 8.37 -12.47
N THR A 554 -20.00 7.41 -11.74
CA THR A 554 -20.70 6.15 -11.40
C THR A 554 -21.36 6.20 -10.02
N SER A 555 -22.54 5.61 -9.91
CA SER A 555 -23.36 5.47 -8.71
C SER A 555 -22.90 4.36 -7.77
N GLU A 556 -23.45 4.38 -6.56
CA GLU A 556 -23.49 3.20 -5.70
C GLU A 556 -24.32 2.06 -6.33
N PRO A 557 -24.18 0.82 -5.82
CA PRO A 557 -25.03 -0.30 -6.23
C PRO A 557 -26.50 -0.11 -5.88
N ALA A 558 -27.37 -0.53 -6.78
CA ALA A 558 -28.79 -0.73 -6.52
C ALA A 558 -29.01 -1.79 -5.43
N ARG A 559 -30.10 -1.66 -4.67
CA ARG A 559 -30.57 -2.76 -3.81
C ARG A 559 -30.80 -4.03 -4.64
N ILE A 560 -30.52 -5.18 -4.03
CA ILE A 560 -30.65 -6.48 -4.70
C ILE A 560 -32.10 -6.73 -5.13
N ALA A 561 -32.27 -7.22 -6.36
CA ALA A 561 -33.50 -7.85 -6.84
C ALA A 561 -33.28 -9.36 -7.05
N LEU A 562 -34.34 -10.14 -6.88
CA LEU A 562 -34.34 -11.59 -7.00
C LEU A 562 -34.96 -12.03 -8.32
N VAL A 563 -34.36 -13.03 -8.95
CA VAL A 563 -34.96 -13.73 -10.09
C VAL A 563 -35.69 -14.96 -9.55
N ARG A 564 -36.97 -15.09 -9.86
CA ARG A 564 -37.84 -16.20 -9.43
C ARG A 564 -38.31 -17.02 -10.62
N SER A 565 -38.61 -18.29 -10.36
CA SER A 565 -39.35 -19.14 -11.28
C SER A 565 -40.81 -19.21 -10.87
N LEU A 566 -41.72 -19.26 -11.85
CA LEU A 566 -43.14 -19.58 -11.60
C LEU A 566 -43.38 -21.09 -11.40
N ASP A 567 -42.38 -21.93 -11.67
CA ASP A 567 -42.41 -23.37 -11.43
C ASP A 567 -41.88 -23.68 -10.00
N PRO A 568 -42.72 -24.20 -9.08
CA PRO A 568 -42.34 -24.49 -7.70
C PRO A 568 -41.38 -25.68 -7.54
N SER A 569 -41.11 -26.44 -8.61
CA SER A 569 -40.23 -27.62 -8.56
C SER A 569 -38.74 -27.32 -8.80
N ALA A 570 -38.41 -26.08 -9.16
CA ALA A 570 -37.05 -25.65 -9.49
C ALA A 570 -36.48 -24.68 -8.44
N SER A 571 -36.37 -25.12 -7.18
CA SER A 571 -35.58 -24.39 -6.18
C SER A 571 -34.42 -25.29 -5.71
N PRO A 572 -33.19 -25.05 -6.17
CA PRO A 572 -32.01 -25.65 -5.57
C PRO A 572 -31.84 -25.09 -4.16
N ALA A 573 -31.48 -25.94 -3.20
CA ALA A 573 -31.16 -25.49 -1.85
C ALA A 573 -30.04 -24.41 -1.90
N PRO A 574 -30.17 -23.29 -1.15
CA PRO A 574 -29.14 -22.28 -1.11
C PRO A 574 -27.88 -22.85 -0.44
N THR A 575 -26.87 -23.19 -1.22
CA THR A 575 -25.51 -23.35 -0.71
C THR A 575 -24.97 -21.96 -0.42
N SER A 576 -25.03 -21.55 0.85
CA SER A 576 -24.29 -20.39 1.33
C SER A 576 -22.79 -20.69 1.23
N PRO A 577 -21.99 -19.89 0.51
CA PRO A 577 -20.54 -20.04 0.53
C PRO A 577 -20.05 -19.82 1.96
N GLN A 578 -19.41 -20.82 2.56
CA GLN A 578 -18.75 -20.62 3.85
C GLN A 578 -17.62 -19.57 3.68
N PRO A 579 -17.56 -18.55 4.55
CA PRO A 579 -16.45 -17.62 4.52
C PRO A 579 -15.15 -18.38 4.77
N PRO A 580 -14.07 -18.11 4.00
CA PRO A 580 -12.82 -18.85 4.16
C PRO A 580 -12.28 -18.68 5.57
N THR A 581 -11.84 -19.78 6.16
CA THR A 581 -11.34 -19.86 7.54
C THR A 581 -9.90 -19.37 7.70
N SER A 582 -9.23 -19.01 6.60
CA SER A 582 -7.86 -18.50 6.58
C SER A 582 -7.73 -17.31 5.61
N PRO A 583 -6.82 -16.34 5.89
CA PRO A 583 -6.49 -15.29 4.95
C PRO A 583 -6.10 -15.86 3.57
N PRO A 584 -6.47 -15.21 2.46
CA PRO A 584 -6.05 -15.64 1.14
C PRO A 584 -4.52 -15.50 0.99
N ARG A 585 -3.88 -16.44 0.30
CA ARG A 585 -2.47 -16.33 -0.06
C ARG A 585 -2.32 -15.31 -1.20
N CYS A 586 -1.33 -14.42 -1.08
CA CYS A 586 -1.08 -13.38 -2.06
C CYS A 586 -0.35 -13.88 -3.29
N THR A 587 0.66 -14.73 -3.11
CA THR A 587 1.45 -15.29 -4.21
C THR A 587 1.70 -16.77 -4.00
N THR A 588 2.06 -17.44 -5.09
CA THR A 588 2.38 -18.86 -5.11
C THR A 588 3.83 -19.00 -5.58
N PRO A 589 4.74 -19.58 -4.76
CA PRO A 589 6.09 -19.85 -5.22
C PRO A 589 6.05 -20.70 -6.48
N VAL A 590 6.98 -20.44 -7.40
CA VAL A 590 7.33 -21.48 -8.38
C VAL A 590 7.85 -22.66 -7.57
N ALA A 591 7.27 -23.84 -7.77
CA ALA A 591 7.72 -25.06 -7.11
C ALA A 591 9.17 -25.33 -7.52
N GLN A 592 10.13 -24.94 -6.67
CA GLN A 592 11.51 -25.35 -6.83
C GLN A 592 11.57 -26.86 -6.62
N GLN A 593 12.27 -27.59 -7.49
CA GLN A 593 12.61 -28.98 -7.20
C GLN A 593 13.27 -29.02 -5.81
N PRO A 594 12.79 -29.86 -4.88
CA PRO A 594 13.36 -29.93 -3.55
C PRO A 594 14.87 -30.15 -3.70
N PRO A 595 15.74 -29.31 -3.09
CA PRO A 595 17.14 -29.65 -2.99
C PRO A 595 17.25 -31.02 -2.29
N ALA A 596 18.25 -31.83 -2.70
CA ALA A 596 18.49 -33.14 -2.12
C ALA A 596 18.52 -33.04 -0.58
N PRO A 597 17.87 -33.96 0.15
CA PRO A 597 17.62 -33.77 1.58
C PRO A 597 18.93 -33.64 2.35
N GLU A 598 19.17 -32.46 2.90
CA GLU A 598 20.15 -32.28 3.97
C GLU A 598 19.69 -33.08 5.21
N PRO A 599 20.63 -33.63 5.99
CA PRO A 599 20.30 -34.34 7.21
C PRO A 599 19.48 -33.43 8.15
N PRO A 600 18.38 -33.94 8.73
CA PRO A 600 17.43 -33.09 9.43
C PRO A 600 18.07 -32.39 10.63
N PRO A 601 17.89 -31.07 10.78
CA PRO A 601 18.27 -30.39 12.01
C PRO A 601 17.41 -30.89 13.17
N LYS A 602 18.01 -30.97 14.38
CA LYS A 602 17.28 -31.32 15.60
C LYS A 602 16.13 -30.33 15.83
N VAL A 603 14.90 -30.85 15.82
CA VAL A 603 13.70 -30.08 16.20
C VAL A 603 13.79 -29.75 17.69
N VAL A 604 13.98 -28.48 18.04
CA VAL A 604 13.85 -28.00 19.41
C VAL A 604 12.35 -27.78 19.66
N ARG A 605 11.72 -28.63 20.48
CA ARG A 605 10.34 -28.41 20.96
C ARG A 605 10.39 -27.41 22.11
N LEU A 606 9.74 -26.27 21.98
CA LEU A 606 9.66 -25.26 23.04
C LEU A 606 8.51 -25.59 24.00
N THR A 607 8.78 -25.56 25.30
CA THR A 607 7.79 -25.86 26.36
C THR A 607 7.28 -24.56 26.99
N VAL A 608 5.97 -24.30 26.98
CA VAL A 608 5.36 -23.07 27.50
C VAL A 608 4.32 -23.33 28.62
N PRO A 609 4.33 -22.58 29.74
CA PRO A 609 3.29 -22.69 30.76
C PRO A 609 1.90 -22.27 30.29
N LYS A 610 0.86 -23.02 30.69
CA LYS A 610 -0.56 -22.73 30.40
C LYS A 610 -1.21 -21.81 31.42
N ASN A 611 -0.68 -21.73 32.63
CA ASN A 611 -1.39 -21.13 33.76
C ASN A 611 -0.44 -20.45 34.75
N ILE A 612 -0.98 -19.46 35.46
CA ILE A 612 -0.40 -18.85 36.66
C ILE A 612 -1.41 -18.81 37.79
N HIS A 613 -0.96 -18.75 39.05
CA HIS A 613 -1.81 -18.79 40.22
C HIS A 613 -1.74 -17.52 41.08
N PHE A 614 -2.78 -17.30 41.87
CA PHE A 614 -2.96 -16.15 42.75
C PHE A 614 -3.30 -16.58 44.18
N ALA A 615 -2.88 -15.76 45.16
CA ALA A 615 -3.30 -15.91 46.55
C ALA A 615 -4.82 -15.67 46.71
N LEU A 616 -5.34 -16.14 47.85
CA LEU A 616 -6.74 -15.92 48.24
C LEU A 616 -7.06 -14.43 48.18
N ASP A 617 -8.15 -14.09 47.50
CA ASP A 617 -8.67 -12.74 47.37
C ASP A 617 -7.71 -11.70 46.74
N GLN A 618 -6.71 -12.17 45.99
CA GLN A 618 -5.70 -11.30 45.41
C GLN A 618 -5.55 -11.47 43.89
N PHE A 619 -5.01 -10.43 43.25
CA PHE A 619 -4.64 -10.38 41.83
C PHE A 619 -3.22 -9.83 41.60
N ASN A 620 -2.44 -9.64 42.66
CA ASN A 620 -1.04 -9.27 42.58
C ASN A 620 -0.19 -10.42 42.00
N ILE A 621 0.85 -10.07 41.26
CA ILE A 621 1.80 -11.03 40.71
C ILE A 621 2.87 -11.30 41.77
N SER A 622 2.89 -12.52 42.31
CA SER A 622 3.94 -12.96 43.25
C SER A 622 5.29 -13.10 42.55
N ALA A 623 6.39 -13.15 43.31
CA ALA A 623 7.72 -13.39 42.75
C ALA A 623 7.83 -14.75 42.03
N ALA A 624 7.12 -15.78 42.50
CA ALA A 624 7.07 -17.08 41.83
C ALA A 624 6.27 -16.99 40.53
N THR A 625 5.12 -16.32 40.55
CA THR A 625 4.26 -16.09 39.37
C THR A 625 4.98 -15.27 38.29
N ALA A 626 5.77 -14.27 38.69
CA ALA A 626 6.61 -13.48 37.79
C ALA A 626 7.57 -14.36 36.97
N LYS A 627 8.21 -15.36 37.60
CA LYS A 627 9.10 -16.31 36.89
C LYS A 627 8.38 -17.18 35.88
N VAL A 628 7.10 -17.52 36.12
CA VAL A 628 6.27 -18.23 35.15
C VAL A 628 5.92 -17.30 33.98
N LEU A 629 5.51 -16.07 34.29
CA LEU A 629 5.20 -15.05 33.28
C LEU A 629 6.41 -14.68 32.42
N ASP A 630 7.61 -14.67 32.98
CA ASP A 630 8.85 -14.42 32.22
C ASP A 630 9.12 -15.53 31.19
N ARG A 631 8.83 -16.80 31.52
CA ARG A 631 8.92 -17.92 30.56
C ARG A 631 7.88 -17.79 29.46
N ILE A 632 6.64 -17.42 29.80
CA ILE A 632 5.59 -17.14 28.82
C ILE A 632 6.02 -15.98 27.91
N ALA A 633 6.51 -14.88 28.49
CA ALA A 633 6.97 -13.72 27.74
C ALA A 633 8.11 -14.09 26.79
N GLN A 634 9.10 -14.87 27.24
CA GLN A 634 10.20 -15.33 26.40
C GLN A 634 9.68 -16.08 25.16
N VAL A 635 8.78 -17.05 25.34
CA VAL A 635 8.20 -17.80 24.21
C VAL A 635 7.44 -16.87 23.26
N LEU A 636 6.67 -15.91 23.79
CA LEU A 636 5.90 -14.98 22.97
C LEU A 636 6.77 -13.93 22.25
N VAL A 637 7.92 -13.57 22.82
CA VAL A 637 8.93 -12.73 22.16
C VAL A 637 9.59 -13.50 21.02
N GLU A 638 10.01 -14.74 21.28
CA GLU A 638 10.65 -15.62 20.29
C GLU A 638 9.68 -16.03 19.16
N ASN A 639 8.37 -16.00 19.41
CA ASN A 639 7.34 -16.45 18.48
C ASN A 639 6.25 -15.37 18.30
N PRO A 640 6.50 -14.35 17.45
CA PRO A 640 5.62 -13.18 17.32
C PRO A 640 4.24 -13.48 16.70
N TYR A 641 4.09 -14.61 16.02
CA TYR A 641 2.83 -15.05 15.41
C TYR A 641 1.81 -15.62 16.43
N ILE A 642 2.25 -16.01 17.62
CA ILE A 642 1.34 -16.56 18.64
C ILE A 642 0.45 -15.45 19.18
N LEU A 643 -0.87 -15.66 19.11
CA LEU A 643 -1.86 -14.82 19.79
C LEU A 643 -2.30 -15.52 21.08
N VAL A 644 -2.57 -14.75 22.14
CA VAL A 644 -2.91 -15.32 23.45
C VAL A 644 -4.21 -14.73 23.97
N ASN A 645 -5.14 -15.60 24.35
CA ASN A 645 -6.30 -15.21 25.14
C ASN A 645 -6.06 -15.56 26.62
N ILE A 646 -6.14 -14.56 27.49
CA ILE A 646 -5.86 -14.68 28.92
C ILE A 646 -7.20 -14.73 29.67
N GLU A 647 -7.51 -15.86 30.28
CA GLU A 647 -8.77 -16.09 30.98
C GLU A 647 -8.55 -16.11 32.49
N GLY A 648 -9.24 -15.24 33.22
CA GLY A 648 -9.13 -15.14 34.68
C GLY A 648 -10.20 -15.93 35.41
N HIS A 649 -9.77 -16.73 36.39
CA HIS A 649 -10.61 -17.63 37.18
C HIS A 649 -10.52 -17.33 38.68
N THR A 650 -11.53 -17.75 39.42
CA THR A 650 -11.60 -17.67 40.89
C THR A 650 -12.09 -18.98 41.49
N ASP A 651 -11.90 -19.13 42.80
CA ASP A 651 -12.53 -20.20 43.56
C ASP A 651 -13.99 -19.84 43.92
N PRO A 652 -14.86 -20.81 44.23
CA PRO A 652 -16.31 -20.62 44.29
C PRO A 652 -16.84 -20.05 45.62
N ARG A 653 -15.99 -19.46 46.47
CA ARG A 653 -16.38 -19.08 47.84
C ARG A 653 -17.01 -17.69 47.98
N ALA A 654 -16.85 -16.83 46.97
CA ALA A 654 -17.48 -15.50 46.92
C ALA A 654 -18.70 -15.50 46.00
N SER A 655 -19.37 -14.34 45.84
CA SER A 655 -20.49 -14.20 44.92
C SER A 655 -20.03 -14.15 43.46
N ASP A 656 -20.85 -14.64 42.54
CA ASP A 656 -20.58 -14.62 41.08
C ASP A 656 -20.11 -13.25 40.57
N ALA A 657 -20.75 -12.16 41.02
CA ALA A 657 -20.42 -10.81 40.59
C ALA A 657 -19.03 -10.39 41.08
N TYR A 658 -18.69 -10.74 42.33
CA TYR A 658 -17.38 -10.49 42.90
C TYR A 658 -16.30 -11.28 42.16
N ASN A 659 -16.55 -12.56 41.95
CA ASN A 659 -15.65 -13.49 41.28
C ASN A 659 -15.40 -13.13 39.82
N LEU A 660 -16.43 -12.67 39.10
CA LEU A 660 -16.27 -12.17 37.75
C LEU A 660 -15.36 -10.92 37.70
N GLN A 661 -15.49 -10.02 38.67
CA GLN A 661 -14.63 -8.84 38.76
C GLN A 661 -13.19 -9.21 39.15
N LEU A 662 -13.02 -10.11 40.13
CA LEU A 662 -11.69 -10.57 40.58
C LEU A 662 -10.96 -11.35 39.46
N GLY A 663 -11.66 -12.23 38.74
CA GLY A 663 -11.11 -12.90 37.55
C GLY A 663 -10.66 -11.91 36.47
N LYS A 664 -11.44 -10.85 36.22
CA LYS A 664 -11.06 -9.79 35.27
C LYS A 664 -9.77 -9.09 35.71
N ASN A 665 -9.67 -8.75 36.99
CA ASN A 665 -8.48 -8.10 37.56
C ASN A 665 -7.22 -8.99 37.43
N ARG A 666 -7.35 -10.30 37.61
CA ARG A 666 -6.25 -11.28 37.42
C ARG A 666 -5.77 -11.34 35.98
N ALA A 667 -6.69 -11.41 35.01
CA ALA A 667 -6.34 -11.39 33.59
C ALA A 667 -5.66 -10.07 33.18
N ILE A 668 -6.15 -8.93 33.70
CA ILE A 668 -5.52 -7.62 33.49
C ILE A 668 -4.11 -7.58 34.08
N ALA A 669 -3.90 -8.09 35.30
CA ALA A 669 -2.60 -8.10 35.95
C ALA A 669 -1.56 -8.90 35.14
N ALA A 670 -1.95 -10.07 34.62
CA ALA A 670 -1.11 -10.90 33.76
C ALA A 670 -0.79 -10.18 32.43
N ARG A 671 -1.81 -9.62 31.75
CA ARG A 671 -1.62 -8.84 30.52
C ARG A 671 -0.66 -7.66 30.73
N ASN A 672 -0.86 -6.87 31.77
CA ASN A 672 -0.03 -5.71 32.08
C ASN A 672 1.43 -6.10 32.37
N TYR A 673 1.64 -7.28 32.95
CA TYR A 673 2.99 -7.83 33.12
C TYR A 673 3.64 -8.13 31.77
N LEU A 674 2.95 -8.86 30.88
CA LEU A 674 3.44 -9.19 29.55
C LEU A 674 3.68 -7.96 28.65
N LEU A 675 2.83 -6.93 28.76
CA LEU A 675 3.02 -5.63 28.10
C LEU A 675 4.37 -5.00 28.47
N ARG A 676 4.74 -5.01 29.76
CA ARG A 676 6.04 -4.49 30.23
C ARG A 676 7.23 -5.34 29.77
N ARG A 677 6.99 -6.59 29.37
CA ARG A 677 7.99 -7.49 28.77
C ARG A 677 8.07 -7.38 27.24
N GLY A 678 7.36 -6.41 26.64
CA GLY A 678 7.45 -6.12 25.21
C GLY A 678 6.46 -6.88 24.33
N ILE A 679 5.47 -7.57 24.89
CA ILE A 679 4.41 -8.22 24.10
C ILE A 679 3.40 -7.17 23.65
N ALA A 680 3.13 -7.07 22.35
CA ALA A 680 2.24 -6.07 21.79
C ALA A 680 0.77 -6.24 22.26
N PRO A 681 0.04 -5.16 22.56
CA PRO A 681 -1.34 -5.21 23.07
C PRO A 681 -2.33 -6.01 22.20
N GLU A 682 -2.21 -5.91 20.88
CA GLU A 682 -3.06 -6.56 19.87
C GLU A 682 -2.90 -8.08 19.85
N ARG A 683 -1.80 -8.61 20.42
CA ARG A 683 -1.56 -10.05 20.54
C ARG A 683 -2.26 -10.69 21.73
N MET A 684 -2.88 -9.90 22.59
CA MET A 684 -3.45 -10.35 23.85
C MET A 684 -4.90 -9.90 24.02
N THR A 685 -5.81 -10.86 24.10
CA THR A 685 -7.20 -10.62 24.55
C THR A 685 -7.35 -11.07 26.00
N ILE A 686 -8.27 -10.47 26.74
CA ILE A 686 -8.59 -10.88 28.11
C ILE A 686 -10.06 -11.25 28.24
N ARG A 687 -10.35 -12.25 29.08
CA ARG A 687 -11.70 -12.64 29.47
C ARG A 687 -11.74 -12.98 30.95
N SER A 688 -12.88 -12.77 31.60
CA SER A 688 -13.12 -13.28 32.96
C SER A 688 -14.15 -14.40 32.93
N LEU A 689 -13.87 -15.48 33.64
CA LEU A 689 -14.77 -16.62 33.80
C LEU A 689 -15.29 -16.77 35.24
N GLY A 690 -14.76 -16.00 36.20
CA GLY A 690 -15.13 -16.12 37.61
C GLY A 690 -14.96 -17.55 38.13
N GLU A 691 -15.92 -18.05 38.91
CA GLU A 691 -15.92 -19.44 39.41
C GLU A 691 -16.54 -20.45 38.45
N ARG A 692 -16.92 -20.05 37.23
CA ARG A 692 -17.76 -20.88 36.32
C ARG A 692 -17.05 -22.08 35.71
N GLN A 693 -15.72 -22.14 35.80
CA GLN A 693 -14.90 -23.24 35.25
C GLN A 693 -13.82 -23.66 36.26
N PRO A 694 -14.22 -24.36 37.34
CA PRO A 694 -13.26 -24.93 38.29
C PRO A 694 -12.45 -26.05 37.62
N ILE A 695 -11.15 -26.11 37.92
CA ILE A 695 -10.25 -27.15 37.41
C ILE A 695 -10.15 -28.34 38.36
N SER A 696 -10.46 -28.13 39.65
CA SER A 696 -10.55 -29.21 40.63
C SER A 696 -11.99 -29.42 41.09
N PRO A 697 -12.51 -30.67 41.10
CA PRO A 697 -13.82 -30.97 41.66
C PRO A 697 -13.82 -30.99 43.21
N GLY A 698 -12.65 -30.87 43.84
CA GLY A 698 -12.48 -30.90 45.29
C GLY A 698 -12.76 -29.56 45.99
N LYS A 699 -12.95 -29.61 47.31
CA LYS A 699 -13.24 -28.44 48.16
C LYS A 699 -12.14 -28.16 49.19
N THR A 700 -10.91 -28.60 48.90
CA THR A 700 -9.76 -28.40 49.79
C THR A 700 -9.06 -27.06 49.51
N ARG A 701 -8.21 -26.62 50.44
CA ARG A 701 -7.38 -25.41 50.29
C ARG A 701 -6.49 -25.45 49.05
N ILE A 702 -6.04 -26.64 48.65
CA ILE A 702 -5.22 -26.85 47.45
C ILE A 702 -6.08 -26.72 46.19
N ASP A 703 -7.30 -27.25 46.21
CA ASP A 703 -8.24 -27.15 45.09
C ASP A 703 -8.59 -25.70 44.80
N TYR A 704 -8.92 -24.93 45.85
CA TYR A 704 -9.16 -23.50 45.71
C TYR A 704 -7.94 -22.74 45.19
N ALA A 705 -6.72 -23.13 45.60
CA ALA A 705 -5.50 -22.52 45.06
C ALA A 705 -5.32 -22.75 43.56
N ARG A 706 -5.71 -23.92 43.03
CA ARG A 706 -5.66 -24.24 41.60
C ARG A 706 -6.71 -23.46 40.79
N ASP A 707 -7.89 -23.24 41.37
CA ASP A 707 -8.96 -22.47 40.73
C ASP A 707 -8.64 -20.97 40.64
N ARG A 708 -7.87 -20.43 41.59
CA ARG A 708 -7.38 -19.05 41.57
C ARG A 708 -6.24 -18.89 40.56
N ARG A 709 -6.58 -18.87 39.28
CA ARG A 709 -5.60 -18.82 38.18
C ARG A 709 -5.92 -17.81 37.09
N ALA A 710 -4.92 -17.53 36.27
CA ALA A 710 -5.12 -17.05 34.90
C ALA A 710 -4.58 -18.11 33.93
N GLU A 711 -5.38 -18.43 32.91
CA GLU A 711 -5.09 -19.44 31.90
C GLU A 711 -4.80 -18.78 30.56
N PHE A 712 -3.77 -19.27 29.87
CA PHE A 712 -3.28 -18.74 28.61
C PHE A 712 -3.67 -19.71 27.49
N ILE A 713 -4.54 -19.25 26.60
CA ILE A 713 -4.99 -20.00 25.43
C ILE A 713 -4.23 -19.47 24.22
N TYR A 714 -3.21 -20.23 23.81
CA TYR A 714 -2.37 -19.93 22.65
C TYR A 714 -3.10 -20.27 21.35
N ARG A 715 -3.12 -19.34 20.39
CA ARG A 715 -3.61 -19.56 19.02
C ARG A 715 -2.42 -19.60 18.07
N ASP A 716 -2.49 -20.53 17.11
CA ASP A 716 -1.41 -20.87 16.17
C ASP A 716 -0.14 -21.42 16.84
N ALA A 717 -0.31 -22.41 17.73
CA ALA A 717 0.76 -23.05 18.52
C ALA A 717 1.44 -24.22 17.79
N ARG A 718 1.86 -24.02 16.53
CA ARG A 718 2.67 -25.02 15.82
C ARG A 718 4.02 -25.18 16.54
N ASP A 719 4.42 -26.43 16.79
CA ASP A 719 5.71 -26.80 17.39
C ASP A 719 5.95 -26.38 18.87
N ILE A 720 4.87 -26.14 19.63
CA ILE A 720 4.94 -25.78 21.06
C ILE A 720 4.24 -26.82 21.93
N GLU A 721 4.92 -27.26 22.99
CA GLU A 721 4.33 -28.10 24.03
C GLU A 721 3.79 -27.21 25.17
N VAL A 722 2.47 -27.20 25.34
CA VAL A 722 1.81 -26.43 26.41
C VAL A 722 1.71 -27.30 27.66
N ILE A 723 2.36 -26.86 28.74
CA ILE A 723 2.37 -27.58 30.02
C ILE A 723 1.54 -26.88 31.08
N ILE A 724 0.86 -27.66 31.92
CA ILE A 724 0.27 -27.16 33.16
C ILE A 724 1.36 -27.20 34.23
N GLN A 725 1.48 -26.13 35.01
CA GLN A 725 2.49 -26.02 36.06
C GLN A 725 1.88 -25.51 37.37
N GLU A 726 2.44 -25.92 38.50
CA GLU A 726 2.01 -25.52 39.86
C GLU A 726 3.16 -24.89 40.68
N GLN A 727 4.25 -24.47 40.04
CA GLN A 727 5.44 -23.93 40.71
C GLN A 727 5.18 -22.59 41.40
N ASP A 728 4.12 -21.89 41.01
CA ASP A 728 3.65 -20.64 41.61
C ASP A 728 2.35 -20.79 42.41
N LEU A 729 1.94 -22.03 42.74
CA LEU A 729 0.72 -22.30 43.49
C LEU A 729 0.79 -21.69 44.91
N GLN A 730 -0.19 -20.85 45.24
CA GLN A 730 -0.25 -20.12 46.51
C GLN A 730 -1.37 -20.67 47.38
N ILE A 731 -1.01 -21.57 48.30
CA ILE A 731 -1.95 -22.18 49.25
C ILE A 731 -2.11 -21.23 50.44
N GLU A 732 -3.36 -20.89 50.75
CA GLU A 732 -3.72 -20.12 51.95
C GLU A 732 -3.23 -20.84 53.21
N PRO A 733 -2.78 -20.14 54.28
CA PRO A 733 -2.16 -20.73 55.49
C PRO A 733 -3.11 -21.53 56.37
#